data_AF-A0A409VTV0-F1
#
_entry.id   AF-A0A409VTV0-F1
#
_cell.length_a   1.000
_cell.length_b   1.000
_cell.length_c   1.000
_cell.angle_alpha   90.00
_cell.angle_beta   90.00
_cell.angle_gamma   90.00
#
_symmetry.space_group_name_H-M   'P 1'
#
loop_
_entity.id
_entity.type
_entity.pdbx_description
1 polymer ?
#
loop_
_entity_poly.entity_id
_entity_poly.type
_entity_poly.pdbx_seq_one_letter_code
_entity_poly.pdbx_strand_id
1 'polypeptide(L)'
;MAVFSRLVPVAASAYALQTIFALIFVPQQNEKYYDLGGAIGWVSTTFLSLYYPALKARFWNRSLVSFPTLASFASRQLLITAAVGLWAVRLGGFLAMRAIKSGGDSRFDEIKKQPKKFTYYWMAQATWITLVGLPVYLCNITASHIHPPLGVRDYLGLALYAGSFLLEVAADYQKSAWKKAKERKEHDEEFISSGLWSISRHPKCVSYAVFEHILIVVPQCDSYVGEVGIWTGIWVLSSSSLQSSAYPRGTAVLAAISPLFIYLLLRKASGVPPLERAADKKFAHNPKYQQYKKKGKHTWPSEFSSLPPSSSSSSIMDLVLSIADEYLLDDFYARLIPLSAFTSSLNTTAKFLPLAESSSAWSKLISHLPHPQLSSQYLLSAYESSSSLPNISAWPRDYIPRQIASLSVLTLIGIHVLYFLFAGLSYKFIFNHEMMRHPRFLKNQVRLEIETSLRAFPVMILLTLPWFEAEVRGYSKLYDGLDTYGYFYLFASVPLYLVFTDYGIYWIHRWLHLPFFYKHLHKPHHRWLIPTPFGSHAFHPVDGYMQSVPYHLFIFIFPLHRVLYLTLFVLVNFWSIFIHDSDMITGHAFEKVINGPAHHTLHHLYFTVNYGQYFTWADRWGGSYRQPESSLDPLLEVKALDAKKN
;
A
#
# COMPACT_ATOMS: atom_id res chain seq x y z
N MET A 1 6.19 1.82 28.66
CA MET A 1 5.97 0.75 29.67
C MET A 1 4.49 0.58 30.09
N ALA A 2 3.72 1.64 30.33
CA ALA A 2 2.33 1.53 30.84
C ALA A 2 1.32 0.90 29.86
N VAL A 3 1.43 1.16 28.56
CA VAL A 3 0.51 0.67 27.52
C VAL A 3 0.53 -0.86 27.39
N PHE A 4 1.72 -1.46 27.29
CA PHE A 4 1.86 -2.92 27.18
C PHE A 4 1.29 -3.65 28.40
N SER A 5 1.45 -3.07 29.59
CA SER A 5 0.89 -3.60 30.84
C SER A 5 -0.64 -3.62 30.92
N ARG A 6 -1.31 -2.94 29.99
CA ARG A 6 -2.78 -2.87 29.88
C ARG A 6 -3.30 -3.63 28.65
N LEU A 7 -2.51 -3.74 27.59
CA LEU A 7 -2.89 -4.46 26.37
C LEU A 7 -2.74 -5.98 26.48
N VAL A 8 -1.67 -6.47 27.15
CA VAL A 8 -1.42 -7.91 27.31
C VAL A 8 -2.59 -8.65 27.98
N PRO A 9 -3.20 -8.13 29.07
CA PRO A 9 -4.36 -8.77 29.71
C PRO A 9 -5.61 -8.81 28.83
N VAL A 10 -5.80 -7.81 27.96
CA VAL A 10 -6.89 -7.76 26.98
C VAL A 10 -6.66 -8.79 25.87
N ALA A 11 -5.44 -8.91 25.36
CA ALA A 11 -5.12 -9.97 24.40
C ALA A 11 -5.27 -11.36 25.05
N ALA A 12 -4.76 -11.53 26.28
CA ALA A 12 -4.87 -12.79 27.03
C ALA A 12 -6.32 -13.21 27.26
N SER A 13 -7.26 -12.27 27.47
CA SER A 13 -8.67 -12.62 27.63
C SER A 13 -9.28 -13.22 26.36
N ALA A 14 -8.89 -12.74 25.18
CA ALA A 14 -9.33 -13.31 23.91
C ALA A 14 -8.88 -14.76 23.78
N TYR A 15 -7.60 -15.06 24.07
CA TYR A 15 -7.07 -16.43 24.03
C TYR A 15 -7.66 -17.32 25.12
N ALA A 16 -7.84 -16.81 26.34
CA ALA A 16 -8.43 -17.57 27.45
C ALA A 16 -9.86 -17.99 27.12
N LEU A 17 -10.69 -17.06 26.63
CA LEU A 17 -12.07 -17.35 26.28
C LEU A 17 -12.17 -18.34 25.11
N GLN A 18 -11.37 -18.17 24.04
CA GLN A 18 -11.38 -19.14 22.94
C GLN A 18 -10.82 -20.50 23.34
N THR A 19 -9.92 -20.56 24.33
CA THR A 19 -9.44 -21.81 24.91
C THR A 19 -10.56 -22.52 25.67
N ILE A 20 -11.36 -21.80 26.46
CA ILE A 20 -12.53 -22.36 27.15
C ILE A 20 -13.52 -22.93 26.13
N PHE A 21 -13.84 -22.19 25.06
CA PHE A 21 -14.72 -22.69 24.01
C PHE A 21 -14.13 -23.89 23.29
N ALA A 22 -12.83 -23.90 22.99
CA ALA A 22 -12.16 -25.05 22.40
C ALA A 22 -12.25 -26.29 23.32
N LEU A 23 -12.02 -26.14 24.63
CA LEU A 23 -12.11 -27.25 25.58
C LEU A 23 -13.52 -27.84 25.69
N ILE A 24 -14.56 -27.03 25.50
CA ILE A 24 -15.96 -27.50 25.53
C ILE A 24 -16.35 -28.14 24.19
N PHE A 25 -16.07 -27.47 23.07
CA PHE A 25 -16.64 -27.82 21.77
C PHE A 25 -15.77 -28.75 20.91
N VAL A 26 -14.45 -28.78 21.11
CA VAL A 26 -13.56 -29.69 20.38
C VAL A 26 -13.83 -31.16 20.74
N PRO A 27 -13.98 -31.55 22.02
CA PRO A 27 -14.32 -32.93 22.38
C PRO A 27 -15.70 -33.36 21.84
N GLN A 28 -16.63 -32.42 21.75
CA GLN A 28 -17.98 -32.64 21.24
C GLN A 28 -18.06 -32.64 19.70
N GLN A 29 -16.96 -32.31 19.01
CA GLN A 29 -16.90 -32.09 17.56
C GLN A 29 -18.01 -31.15 17.07
N ASN A 30 -18.34 -30.13 17.86
CA ASN A 30 -19.49 -29.27 17.64
C ASN A 30 -19.08 -27.87 17.17
N GLU A 31 -19.23 -27.61 15.88
CA GLU A 31 -18.91 -26.33 15.24
C GLU A 31 -20.04 -25.29 15.31
N LYS A 32 -21.26 -25.68 15.72
CA LYS A 32 -22.46 -24.83 15.60
C LYS A 32 -22.34 -23.51 16.36
N TYR A 33 -21.52 -23.48 17.40
CA TYR A 33 -21.28 -22.32 18.26
C TYR A 33 -19.97 -21.60 17.95
N TYR A 34 -19.23 -21.98 16.91
CA TYR A 34 -17.94 -21.38 16.57
C TYR A 34 -18.05 -19.87 16.28
N ASP A 35 -19.03 -19.48 15.45
CA ASP A 35 -19.25 -18.06 15.13
C ASP A 35 -19.81 -17.27 16.34
N LEU A 36 -20.61 -17.92 17.20
CA LEU A 36 -21.09 -17.32 18.45
C LEU A 36 -19.95 -17.09 19.45
N GLY A 37 -19.04 -18.06 19.59
CA GLY A 37 -17.85 -17.93 20.44
C GLY A 37 -16.94 -16.79 19.96
N GLY A 38 -16.83 -16.59 18.65
CA GLY A 38 -16.17 -15.43 18.06
C GLY A 38 -16.83 -14.11 18.45
N ALA A 39 -18.16 -14.02 18.31
CA ALA A 39 -18.93 -12.82 18.65
C ALA A 39 -18.83 -12.45 20.13
N ILE A 40 -18.96 -13.44 21.02
CA ILE A 40 -18.76 -13.27 22.46
C ILE A 40 -17.32 -12.83 22.73
N GLY A 41 -16.34 -13.39 22.02
CA GLY A 41 -14.94 -12.98 22.08
C GLY A 41 -14.73 -11.50 21.76
N TRP A 42 -15.31 -11.02 20.66
CA TRP A 42 -15.26 -9.61 20.27
C TRP A 42 -15.88 -8.68 21.32
N VAL A 43 -17.10 -9.01 21.77
CA VAL A 43 -17.83 -8.21 22.76
C VAL A 43 -17.07 -8.19 24.09
N SER A 44 -16.77 -9.35 24.65
CA SER A 44 -16.10 -9.48 25.95
C SER A 44 -14.73 -8.82 25.99
N THR A 45 -13.90 -9.00 24.95
CA THR A 45 -12.56 -8.40 24.88
C THR A 45 -12.64 -6.87 24.74
N THR A 46 -13.61 -6.36 23.98
CA THR A 46 -13.86 -4.92 23.83
C THR A 46 -14.33 -4.30 25.15
N PHE A 47 -15.31 -4.91 25.82
CA PHE A 47 -15.77 -4.45 27.14
C PHE A 47 -14.66 -4.54 28.19
N LEU A 48 -13.88 -5.63 28.19
CA LEU A 48 -12.74 -5.75 29.09
C LEU A 48 -11.74 -4.63 28.84
N SER A 49 -11.41 -4.30 27.59
CA SER A 49 -10.46 -3.21 27.29
C SER A 49 -10.89 -1.85 27.85
N LEU A 50 -12.19 -1.59 27.92
CA LEU A 50 -12.78 -0.35 28.45
C LEU A 50 -12.73 -0.30 29.99
N TYR A 51 -13.03 -1.43 30.66
CA TYR A 51 -13.09 -1.51 32.12
C TYR A 51 -11.80 -2.01 32.78
N TYR A 52 -10.83 -2.52 32.01
CA TYR A 52 -9.59 -3.10 32.53
C TYR A 52 -8.81 -2.16 33.45
N PRO A 53 -8.66 -0.85 33.16
CA PRO A 53 -8.00 0.07 34.08
C PRO A 53 -8.66 0.13 35.46
N ALA A 54 -10.00 0.13 35.52
CA ALA A 54 -10.76 0.13 36.77
C ALA A 54 -10.69 -1.22 37.49
N LEU A 55 -10.77 -2.33 36.73
CA LEU A 55 -10.62 -3.69 37.27
C LEU A 55 -9.22 -3.90 37.88
N LYS A 56 -8.16 -3.44 37.20
CA LYS A 56 -6.80 -3.51 37.72
C LYS A 56 -6.63 -2.65 38.98
N ALA A 57 -7.17 -1.44 39.00
CA ALA A 57 -7.12 -0.58 40.18
C ALA A 57 -7.83 -1.20 41.39
N ARG A 58 -9.01 -1.79 41.18
CA ARG A 58 -9.82 -2.37 42.26
C ARG A 58 -9.31 -3.72 42.75
N PHE A 59 -8.99 -4.65 41.85
CA PHE A 59 -8.65 -6.03 42.22
C PHE A 59 -7.14 -6.27 42.40
N TRP A 60 -6.30 -5.59 41.62
CA TRP A 60 -4.84 -5.77 41.70
C TRP A 60 -4.20 -4.78 42.66
N ASN A 61 -4.54 -3.50 42.53
CA ASN A 61 -3.98 -2.43 43.37
C ASN A 61 -4.80 -2.19 44.65
N ARG A 62 -5.87 -2.97 44.89
CA ARG A 62 -6.77 -2.88 46.06
C ARG A 62 -7.25 -1.45 46.38
N SER A 63 -7.40 -0.62 45.35
CA SER A 63 -7.84 0.77 45.49
C SER A 63 -9.37 0.83 45.55
N LEU A 64 -9.93 1.68 46.41
CA LEU A 64 -11.38 1.92 46.55
C LEU A 64 -11.92 2.80 45.41
N VAL A 65 -11.76 2.34 44.16
CA VAL A 65 -12.24 3.05 42.96
C VAL A 65 -13.61 2.49 42.58
N SER A 66 -14.62 3.37 42.46
CA SER A 66 -15.93 3.01 41.93
C SER A 66 -15.83 2.67 40.43
N PHE A 67 -16.71 1.80 39.94
CA PHE A 67 -16.72 1.51 38.51
C PHE A 67 -17.13 2.77 37.72
N PRO A 68 -16.37 3.14 36.67
CA PRO A 68 -16.70 4.28 35.84
C PRO A 68 -18.09 4.12 35.22
N THR A 69 -18.94 5.13 35.35
CA THR A 69 -20.22 5.21 34.64
C THR A 69 -19.97 5.51 33.17
N LEU A 70 -20.93 5.22 32.29
CA LEU A 70 -20.76 5.46 30.84
C LEU A 70 -20.42 6.93 30.54
N ALA A 71 -20.94 7.87 31.32
CA ALA A 71 -20.67 9.30 31.17
C ALA A 71 -19.21 9.72 31.49
N SER A 72 -18.43 8.85 32.13
CA SER A 72 -17.02 9.13 32.49
C SER A 72 -16.01 8.76 31.40
N PHE A 73 -16.45 8.04 30.36
CA PHE A 73 -15.63 7.68 29.21
C PHE A 73 -15.66 8.77 28.14
N ALA A 74 -14.59 8.86 27.35
CA ALA A 74 -14.54 9.80 26.24
C ALA A 74 -15.53 9.37 25.14
N SER A 75 -16.13 10.33 24.44
CA SER A 75 -17.13 10.07 23.39
C SER A 75 -16.62 9.09 22.33
N ARG A 76 -15.33 9.19 21.96
CA ARG A 76 -14.66 8.28 21.02
C ARG A 76 -14.62 6.82 21.49
N GLN A 77 -14.38 6.59 22.78
CA GLN A 77 -14.33 5.25 23.36
C GLN A 77 -15.71 4.59 23.31
N LEU A 78 -16.75 5.36 23.61
CA LEU A 78 -18.14 4.91 23.53
C LEU A 78 -18.54 4.61 22.09
N LEU A 79 -18.21 5.50 21.14
CA LEU A 79 -18.55 5.33 19.73
C LEU A 79 -17.90 4.09 19.12
N ILE A 80 -16.59 3.88 19.34
CA ILE A 80 -15.88 2.72 18.79
C ILE A 80 -16.34 1.42 19.46
N THR A 81 -16.57 1.44 20.78
CA THR A 81 -17.08 0.26 21.50
C THR A 81 -18.49 -0.11 21.04
N ALA A 82 -19.36 0.88 20.83
CA ALA A 82 -20.69 0.67 20.28
C ALA A 82 -20.63 0.15 18.83
N ALA A 83 -19.73 0.68 18.00
CA ALA A 83 -19.52 0.22 16.63
C ALA A 83 -19.14 -1.27 16.59
N VAL A 84 -18.14 -1.69 17.36
CA VAL A 84 -17.74 -3.10 17.43
C VAL A 84 -18.87 -3.97 18.01
N GLY A 85 -19.57 -3.50 19.04
CA GLY A 85 -20.69 -4.21 19.63
C GLY A 85 -21.83 -4.45 18.64
N LEU A 86 -22.27 -3.40 17.93
CA LEU A 86 -23.32 -3.49 16.91
C LEU A 86 -22.92 -4.43 15.77
N TRP A 87 -21.68 -4.31 15.29
CA TRP A 87 -21.14 -5.21 14.27
C TRP A 87 -21.08 -6.67 14.75
N ALA A 88 -20.51 -6.93 15.93
CA ALA A 88 -20.33 -8.28 16.46
C ALA A 88 -21.68 -8.97 16.76
N VAL A 89 -22.63 -8.25 17.36
CA VAL A 89 -23.98 -8.79 17.63
C VAL A 89 -24.71 -9.10 16.32
N ARG A 90 -24.66 -8.19 15.35
CA ARG A 90 -25.31 -8.38 14.05
C ARG A 90 -24.71 -9.54 13.27
N LEU A 91 -23.40 -9.53 13.06
CA LEU A 91 -22.72 -10.51 12.20
C LEU A 91 -22.67 -11.88 12.91
N GLY A 92 -22.27 -11.89 14.18
CA GLY A 92 -22.22 -13.09 15.00
C GLY A 92 -23.59 -13.74 15.17
N GLY A 93 -24.62 -12.96 15.46
CA GLY A 93 -25.99 -13.44 15.57
C GLY A 93 -26.50 -14.03 14.24
N PHE A 94 -26.27 -13.33 13.13
CA PHE A 94 -26.65 -13.81 11.80
C PHE A 94 -25.98 -15.14 11.44
N LEU A 95 -24.66 -15.25 11.66
CA LEU A 95 -23.88 -16.45 11.35
C LEU A 95 -24.26 -17.63 12.25
N ALA A 96 -24.42 -17.40 13.56
CA ALA A 96 -24.83 -18.42 14.52
C ALA A 96 -26.22 -18.97 14.19
N MET A 97 -27.21 -18.10 13.94
CA MET A 97 -28.55 -18.53 13.53
C MET A 97 -28.52 -19.35 12.24
N ARG A 98 -27.68 -18.96 11.27
CA ARG A 98 -27.50 -19.68 10.01
C ARG A 98 -26.90 -21.07 10.24
N ALA A 99 -25.86 -21.19 11.07
CA ALA A 99 -25.21 -22.45 11.37
C ALA A 99 -26.16 -23.41 12.09
N ILE A 100 -26.92 -22.91 13.06
CA ILE A 100 -27.93 -23.70 13.78
C ILE A 100 -29.03 -24.19 12.83
N LYS A 101 -29.57 -23.30 12.00
CA LYS A 101 -30.66 -23.63 11.06
C LYS A 101 -30.22 -24.58 9.94
N SER A 102 -28.96 -24.49 9.50
CA SER A 102 -28.43 -25.31 8.40
C SER A 102 -27.83 -26.64 8.87
N GLY A 103 -27.86 -26.91 10.18
CA GLY A 103 -27.32 -28.15 10.77
C GLY A 103 -25.81 -28.17 10.99
N GLY A 104 -25.10 -27.09 10.68
CA GLY A 104 -23.64 -26.98 10.75
C GLY A 104 -23.10 -26.07 9.65
N ASP A 105 -21.78 -25.86 9.64
CA ASP A 105 -21.07 -25.17 8.56
C ASP A 105 -20.17 -26.17 7.83
N SER A 106 -20.41 -26.33 6.52
CA SER A 106 -19.73 -27.32 5.69
C SER A 106 -18.20 -27.16 5.66
N ARG A 107 -17.68 -25.98 6.02
CA ARG A 107 -16.23 -25.75 6.14
C ARG A 107 -15.59 -26.61 7.22
N PHE A 108 -16.34 -27.00 8.24
CA PHE A 108 -15.82 -27.73 9.40
C PHE A 108 -16.05 -29.24 9.37
N ASP A 109 -16.72 -29.78 8.34
CA ASP A 109 -17.12 -31.18 8.30
C ASP A 109 -15.96 -32.18 8.40
N GLU A 110 -14.82 -31.87 7.78
CA GLU A 110 -13.59 -32.65 7.88
C GLU A 110 -12.73 -32.22 9.08
N ILE A 111 -12.82 -30.94 9.47
CA ILE A 111 -11.94 -30.31 10.45
C ILE A 111 -12.33 -30.71 11.88
N LYS A 112 -13.65 -30.79 12.17
CA LYS A 112 -14.18 -31.15 13.49
C LYS A 112 -13.77 -32.55 13.95
N LYS A 113 -13.48 -33.45 13.00
CA LYS A 113 -12.96 -34.81 13.25
C LYS A 113 -11.49 -34.84 13.65
N GLN A 114 -10.75 -33.73 13.48
CA GLN A 114 -9.32 -33.63 13.75
C GLN A 114 -9.07 -32.64 14.90
N PRO A 115 -8.97 -33.10 16.17
CA PRO A 115 -8.92 -32.22 17.34
C PRO A 115 -7.85 -31.13 17.26
N LYS A 116 -6.64 -31.48 16.80
CA LYS A 116 -5.52 -30.52 16.64
C LYS A 116 -5.86 -29.40 15.65
N LYS A 117 -6.48 -29.74 14.50
CA LYS A 117 -6.87 -28.74 13.50
C LYS A 117 -8.05 -27.92 14.01
N PHE A 118 -9.02 -28.54 14.67
CA PHE A 118 -10.16 -27.79 15.19
C PHE A 118 -9.75 -26.79 16.26
N THR A 119 -8.88 -27.16 17.20
CA THR A 119 -8.28 -26.24 18.18
C THR A 119 -7.51 -25.09 17.51
N TYR A 120 -6.81 -25.35 16.41
CA TYR A 120 -6.13 -24.29 15.65
C TYR A 120 -7.11 -23.22 15.14
N TYR A 121 -8.32 -23.60 14.70
CA TYR A 121 -9.33 -22.62 14.26
C TYR A 121 -9.81 -21.72 15.42
N TRP A 122 -9.95 -22.26 16.63
CA TRP A 122 -10.28 -21.46 17.82
C TRP A 122 -9.16 -20.48 18.17
N MET A 123 -7.90 -20.91 18.08
CA MET A 123 -6.74 -20.03 18.33
C MET A 123 -6.52 -18.99 17.22
N ALA A 124 -6.81 -19.35 15.96
CA ALA A 124 -6.82 -18.41 14.85
C ALA A 124 -7.90 -17.33 15.03
N GLN A 125 -9.07 -17.70 15.59
CA GLN A 125 -10.12 -16.74 15.94
C GLN A 125 -9.67 -15.78 17.05
N ALA A 126 -9.00 -16.26 18.10
CA ALA A 126 -8.41 -15.40 19.14
C ALA A 126 -7.37 -14.42 18.56
N THR A 127 -6.52 -14.91 17.65
CA THR A 127 -5.51 -14.10 16.95
C THR A 127 -6.18 -13.02 16.11
N TRP A 128 -7.27 -13.36 15.42
CA TRP A 128 -8.06 -12.41 14.65
C TRP A 128 -8.69 -11.32 15.53
N ILE A 129 -9.34 -11.70 16.63
CA ILE A 129 -9.92 -10.76 17.61
C ILE A 129 -8.85 -9.80 18.15
N THR A 130 -7.63 -10.30 18.36
CA THR A 130 -6.51 -9.51 18.91
C THR A 130 -5.95 -8.52 17.89
N LEU A 131 -5.62 -8.98 16.68
CA LEU A 131 -4.97 -8.15 15.66
C LEU A 131 -5.90 -7.11 15.06
N VAL A 132 -7.15 -7.49 14.79
CA VAL A 132 -8.13 -6.60 14.15
C VAL A 132 -8.78 -5.66 15.17
N GLY A 133 -8.93 -6.09 16.43
CA GLY A 133 -9.42 -5.23 17.52
C GLY A 133 -8.39 -4.25 18.08
N LEU A 134 -7.13 -4.33 17.67
CA LEU A 134 -6.04 -3.49 18.17
C LEU A 134 -6.35 -1.98 18.26
N PRO A 135 -6.88 -1.29 17.21
CA PRO A 135 -7.23 0.13 17.31
C PRO A 135 -8.25 0.44 18.42
N VAL A 136 -9.20 -0.47 18.63
CA VAL A 136 -10.25 -0.36 19.65
C VAL A 136 -9.65 -0.48 21.04
N TYR A 137 -8.83 -1.50 21.26
CA TYR A 137 -8.25 -1.78 22.57
C TYR A 137 -7.31 -0.65 23.00
N LEU A 138 -6.51 -0.12 22.09
CA LEU A 138 -5.64 1.03 22.37
C LEU A 138 -6.48 2.28 22.70
N CYS A 139 -7.51 2.58 21.91
CA CYS A 139 -8.41 3.69 22.21
C CYS A 139 -9.09 3.54 23.60
N ASN A 140 -9.55 2.35 23.95
CA ASN A 140 -10.25 2.08 25.21
C ASN A 140 -9.34 2.10 26.45
N ILE A 141 -8.09 1.68 26.32
CA ILE A 141 -7.09 1.66 27.41
C ILE A 141 -6.58 3.07 27.78
N THR A 142 -6.77 4.04 26.88
CA THR A 142 -6.36 5.43 27.06
C THR A 142 -7.28 6.16 28.04
N ALA A 143 -6.73 6.95 28.95
CA ALA A 143 -7.53 7.68 29.93
C ALA A 143 -8.40 8.75 29.25
N SER A 144 -9.66 8.90 29.69
CA SER A 144 -10.67 9.74 29.03
C SER A 144 -10.24 11.21 28.87
N HIS A 145 -9.51 11.77 29.85
CA HIS A 145 -9.01 13.15 29.82
C HIS A 145 -7.89 13.41 28.78
N ILE A 146 -7.27 12.37 28.22
CA ILE A 146 -6.22 12.47 27.21
C ILE A 146 -6.82 12.48 25.79
N HIS A 147 -8.08 12.08 25.64
CA HIS A 147 -8.72 12.04 24.32
C HIS A 147 -8.94 13.46 23.79
N PRO A 148 -8.49 13.76 22.56
CA PRO A 148 -8.84 15.02 21.93
C PRO A 148 -10.35 15.07 21.64
N PRO A 149 -10.93 16.29 21.56
CA PRO A 149 -12.32 16.46 21.15
C PRO A 149 -12.57 15.82 19.77
N LEU A 150 -13.83 15.49 19.49
CA LEU A 150 -14.19 14.91 18.21
C LEU A 150 -13.92 15.93 17.09
N GLY A 151 -13.05 15.55 16.16
CA GLY A 151 -12.67 16.36 15.01
C GLY A 151 -13.26 15.82 13.72
N VAL A 152 -12.99 16.52 12.61
CA VAL A 152 -13.46 16.14 11.27
C VAL A 152 -13.14 14.67 10.96
N ARG A 153 -11.90 14.22 11.23
CA ARG A 153 -11.43 12.84 11.01
C ARG A 153 -12.34 11.79 11.66
N ASP A 154 -12.91 12.09 12.82
CA ASP A 154 -13.73 11.15 13.58
C ASP A 154 -15.11 11.00 12.95
N TYR A 155 -15.67 12.11 12.47
CA TYR A 155 -16.90 12.08 11.68
C TYR A 155 -16.70 11.36 10.35
N LEU A 156 -15.54 11.50 9.69
CA LEU A 156 -15.23 10.74 8.46
C LEU A 156 -15.12 9.25 8.75
N GLY A 157 -14.43 8.87 9.83
CA GLY A 157 -14.32 7.47 10.25
C GLY A 157 -15.68 6.86 10.64
N LEU A 158 -16.55 7.63 11.30
CA LEU A 158 -17.91 7.21 11.65
C LEU A 158 -18.79 7.07 10.40
N ALA A 159 -18.72 8.01 9.46
CA ALA A 159 -19.44 7.94 8.20
C ALA A 159 -18.98 6.74 7.36
N LEU A 160 -17.68 6.46 7.32
CA LEU A 160 -17.12 5.28 6.66
C LEU A 160 -17.63 3.99 7.32
N TYR A 161 -17.57 3.89 8.66
CA TYR A 161 -18.12 2.76 9.40
C TYR A 161 -19.61 2.56 9.11
N ALA A 162 -20.42 3.62 9.21
CA ALA A 162 -21.86 3.55 9.02
C ALA A 162 -22.23 3.15 7.58
N GLY A 163 -21.57 3.74 6.58
CA GLY A 163 -21.76 3.38 5.17
C GLY A 163 -21.41 1.92 4.91
N SER A 164 -20.27 1.46 5.42
CA SER A 164 -19.83 0.07 5.28
C SER A 164 -20.76 -0.92 5.98
N PHE A 165 -21.21 -0.58 7.17
CA PHE A 165 -22.16 -1.38 7.94
C PHE A 165 -23.51 -1.50 7.23
N LEU A 166 -24.05 -0.39 6.71
CA LEU A 166 -25.31 -0.38 5.96
C LEU A 166 -25.22 -1.18 4.66
N LEU A 167 -24.10 -1.09 3.94
CA LEU A 167 -23.88 -1.87 2.72
C LEU A 167 -23.80 -3.37 3.02
N GLU A 168 -23.13 -3.77 4.11
CA GLU A 168 -23.10 -5.15 4.57
C GLU A 168 -24.51 -5.67 4.91
N VAL A 169 -25.29 -4.85 5.63
CA VAL A 169 -26.69 -5.16 5.97
C VAL A 169 -27.55 -5.31 4.73
N ALA A 170 -27.47 -4.37 3.78
CA ALA A 170 -28.24 -4.38 2.55
C ALA A 170 -27.89 -5.59 1.67
N ALA A 171 -26.60 -5.90 1.51
CA ALA A 171 -26.15 -7.06 0.73
C ALA A 171 -26.64 -8.39 1.31
N ASP A 172 -26.61 -8.53 2.63
CA ASP A 172 -27.15 -9.69 3.33
C ASP A 172 -28.66 -9.82 3.24
N TYR A 173 -29.36 -8.70 3.37
CA TYR A 173 -30.80 -8.63 3.23
C TYR A 173 -31.21 -9.06 1.81
N GLN A 174 -30.59 -8.48 0.77
CA GLN A 174 -30.85 -8.84 -0.63
C GLN A 174 -30.64 -10.33 -0.88
N LYS A 175 -29.53 -10.91 -0.39
CA LYS A 175 -29.25 -12.34 -0.55
C LYS A 175 -30.26 -13.22 0.20
N SER A 176 -30.64 -12.82 1.40
CA SER A 176 -31.58 -13.57 2.23
C SER A 176 -33.00 -13.51 1.65
N ALA A 177 -33.41 -12.35 1.14
CA ALA A 177 -34.70 -12.15 0.48
C ALA A 177 -34.77 -12.97 -0.82
N TRP A 178 -33.73 -12.92 -1.66
CA TRP A 178 -33.62 -13.72 -2.88
C TRP A 178 -33.69 -15.22 -2.58
N LYS A 179 -32.98 -15.70 -1.55
CA LYS A 179 -33.05 -17.13 -1.18
C LYS A 179 -34.46 -17.52 -0.72
N LYS A 180 -35.15 -16.68 0.06
CA LYS A 180 -36.53 -16.94 0.48
C LYS A 180 -37.51 -16.91 -0.71
N ALA A 181 -37.32 -16.03 -1.68
CA ALA A 181 -38.12 -15.99 -2.91
C ALA A 181 -37.96 -17.27 -3.73
N LYS A 182 -36.72 -17.78 -3.84
CA LYS A 182 -36.44 -19.10 -4.43
C LYS A 182 -37.13 -20.24 -3.68
N GLU A 183 -37.09 -20.24 -2.35
CA GLU A 183 -37.78 -21.24 -1.52
C GLU A 183 -39.31 -21.21 -1.72
N ARG A 184 -39.88 -20.03 -2.02
CA ARG A 184 -41.29 -19.85 -2.38
C ARG A 184 -41.61 -20.14 -3.86
N LYS A 185 -40.61 -20.56 -4.66
CA LYS A 185 -40.74 -20.83 -6.10
C LYS A 185 -41.16 -19.60 -6.93
N GLU A 186 -40.78 -18.40 -6.50
CA GLU A 186 -41.06 -17.15 -7.24
C GLU A 186 -40.09 -16.94 -8.42
N HIS A 187 -38.93 -17.60 -8.40
CA HIS A 187 -37.96 -17.60 -9.50
C HIS A 187 -37.11 -18.88 -9.48
N ASP A 188 -36.59 -19.25 -10.66
CA ASP A 188 -35.74 -20.45 -10.84
C ASP A 188 -34.25 -20.13 -11.00
N GLU A 189 -33.85 -18.87 -10.82
CA GLU A 189 -32.45 -18.44 -10.94
C GLU A 189 -31.49 -19.24 -10.02
N GLU A 190 -30.36 -19.68 -10.56
CA GLU A 190 -29.36 -20.48 -9.83
C GLU A 190 -28.51 -19.65 -8.86
N PHE A 191 -28.23 -18.39 -9.21
CA PHE A 191 -27.43 -17.46 -8.42
C PHE A 191 -28.00 -16.04 -8.53
N ILE A 192 -27.82 -15.24 -7.47
CA ILE A 192 -28.21 -13.83 -7.46
C ILE A 192 -27.26 -13.01 -8.35
N SER A 193 -27.83 -12.19 -9.23
CA SER A 193 -27.08 -11.31 -10.14
C SER A 193 -27.69 -9.89 -10.26
N SER A 194 -28.62 -9.56 -9.36
CA SER A 194 -29.36 -8.29 -9.31
C SER A 194 -29.07 -7.52 -8.01
N GLY A 195 -29.40 -6.22 -7.98
CA GLY A 195 -29.12 -5.36 -6.83
C GLY A 195 -27.63 -5.11 -6.63
N LEU A 196 -27.13 -5.11 -5.39
CA LEU A 196 -25.70 -4.92 -5.12
C LEU A 196 -24.85 -6.07 -5.70
N TRP A 197 -25.44 -7.25 -5.87
CA TRP A 197 -24.78 -8.41 -6.46
C TRP A 197 -24.53 -8.26 -7.97
N SER A 198 -25.23 -7.36 -8.66
CA SER A 198 -24.91 -7.05 -10.06
C SER A 198 -23.63 -6.22 -10.22
N ILE A 199 -23.32 -5.41 -9.20
CA ILE A 199 -22.16 -4.49 -9.15
C ILE A 199 -20.91 -5.26 -8.73
N SER A 200 -21.01 -6.06 -7.67
CA SER A 200 -19.92 -6.92 -7.21
C SER A 200 -20.44 -8.30 -6.84
N ARG A 201 -19.65 -9.33 -7.16
CA ARG A 201 -19.95 -10.72 -6.78
C ARG A 201 -19.88 -10.95 -5.26
N HIS A 202 -19.27 -10.01 -4.54
CA HIS A 202 -19.19 -10.00 -3.09
C HIS A 202 -19.57 -8.59 -2.58
N PRO A 203 -20.86 -8.19 -2.58
CA PRO A 203 -21.29 -6.83 -2.25
C PRO A 203 -21.28 -6.51 -0.76
N LYS A 204 -21.29 -7.54 0.11
CA LYS A 204 -20.92 -7.39 1.54
C LYS A 204 -19.50 -6.85 1.73
N CYS A 205 -18.78 -6.84 0.62
CA CYS A 205 -17.46 -6.32 0.44
C CYS A 205 -17.52 -5.10 -0.51
N VAL A 206 -18.51 -4.21 -0.39
CA VAL A 206 -18.63 -2.91 -1.10
C VAL A 206 -18.84 -1.78 -0.08
N SER A 207 -17.96 -0.76 -0.04
CA SER A 207 -18.03 0.52 0.72
C SER A 207 -16.76 1.39 0.51
N TYR A 208 -16.54 1.82 -0.72
CA TYR A 208 -15.70 2.99 -0.98
C TYR A 208 -16.42 3.73 -2.08
N ALA A 209 -17.19 4.74 -1.67
CA ALA A 209 -17.74 5.72 -2.59
C ALA A 209 -17.92 7.11 -1.94
N VAL A 210 -17.32 7.39 -0.77
CA VAL A 210 -17.41 8.74 -0.15
C VAL A 210 -16.08 9.26 0.42
N PHE A 211 -14.99 8.48 0.41
CA PHE A 211 -13.73 8.89 1.05
C PHE A 211 -12.47 8.49 0.26
N GLU A 212 -12.35 8.91 -1.00
CA GLU A 212 -11.11 8.72 -1.80
C GLU A 212 -9.93 9.64 -1.41
N HIS A 213 -9.93 10.28 -0.23
CA HIS A 213 -8.89 11.23 0.14
C HIS A 213 -8.05 10.95 1.40
N ILE A 214 -8.20 9.81 2.11
CA ILE A 214 -7.45 9.63 3.38
C ILE A 214 -6.66 8.32 3.53
N LEU A 215 -6.74 7.33 2.62
CA LEU A 215 -5.89 6.14 2.78
C LEU A 215 -5.31 5.55 1.49
N ILE A 216 -3.99 5.61 1.45
CA ILE A 216 -3.07 5.06 0.46
C ILE A 216 -3.21 3.52 0.40
N VAL A 217 -3.13 2.97 -0.81
CA VAL A 217 -2.93 1.55 -1.19
C VAL A 217 -4.15 0.61 -1.07
N VAL A 218 -4.93 0.46 -2.15
CA VAL A 218 -5.24 -0.87 -2.75
C VAL A 218 -5.68 -0.69 -4.23
N PRO A 219 -4.80 -0.86 -5.23
CA PRO A 219 -5.22 -0.95 -6.63
C PRO A 219 -5.87 -2.33 -6.87
N GLN A 220 -7.02 -2.33 -7.55
CA GLN A 220 -7.83 -3.52 -7.93
C GLN A 220 -8.46 -4.30 -6.78
N CYS A 221 -9.68 -3.89 -6.41
CA CYS A 221 -10.58 -4.66 -5.58
C CYS A 221 -11.92 -4.87 -6.29
N ASP A 222 -12.02 -5.92 -7.11
CA ASP A 222 -13.32 -6.40 -7.59
C ASP A 222 -14.22 -6.93 -6.45
N SER A 223 -13.79 -6.97 -5.17
CA SER A 223 -14.51 -7.72 -4.11
C SER A 223 -14.14 -7.48 -2.62
N TYR A 224 -13.74 -6.32 -2.05
CA TYR A 224 -13.39 -6.25 -0.57
C TYR A 224 -13.55 -4.91 0.14
N VAL A 225 -14.75 -4.56 0.59
CA VAL A 225 -14.98 -3.18 1.01
C VAL A 225 -15.99 -2.93 2.18
N GLY A 226 -16.93 -3.82 2.52
CA GLY A 226 -17.78 -3.67 3.72
C GLY A 226 -17.01 -3.92 5.01
N GLU A 227 -16.61 -5.16 5.30
CA GLU A 227 -15.86 -5.50 6.53
C GLU A 227 -14.51 -4.76 6.64
N VAL A 228 -13.78 -4.63 5.52
CA VAL A 228 -12.54 -3.82 5.47
C VAL A 228 -12.81 -2.35 5.75
N GLY A 229 -13.91 -1.78 5.22
CA GLY A 229 -14.30 -0.40 5.46
C GLY A 229 -14.79 -0.16 6.89
N ILE A 230 -15.45 -1.12 7.53
CA ILE A 230 -15.81 -1.08 8.96
C ILE A 230 -14.54 -0.94 9.82
N TRP A 231 -13.56 -1.82 9.59
CA TRP A 231 -12.30 -1.80 10.35
C TRP A 231 -11.41 -0.59 10.01
N THR A 232 -11.49 -0.08 8.77
CA THR A 232 -10.83 1.17 8.38
C THR A 232 -11.48 2.37 9.05
N GLY A 233 -12.81 2.44 9.10
CA GLY A 233 -13.55 3.48 9.81
C GLY A 233 -13.25 3.48 11.31
N ILE A 234 -13.19 2.30 11.94
CA ILE A 234 -12.76 2.12 13.34
C ILE A 234 -11.33 2.58 13.55
N TRP A 235 -10.42 2.25 12.63
CA TRP A 235 -9.03 2.70 12.71
C TRP A 235 -8.91 4.23 12.58
N VAL A 236 -9.59 4.85 11.60
CA VAL A 236 -9.66 6.32 11.45
C VAL A 236 -10.23 6.97 12.71
N LEU A 237 -11.33 6.45 13.25
CA LEU A 237 -11.93 6.89 14.52
C LEU A 237 -10.97 6.77 15.71
N SER A 238 -10.08 5.78 15.72
CA SER A 238 -9.09 5.62 16.80
C SER A 238 -7.88 6.54 16.62
N SER A 239 -7.55 6.94 15.39
CA SER A 239 -6.27 7.57 15.02
C SER A 239 -5.93 8.83 15.83
N SER A 240 -6.90 9.73 16.06
CA SER A 240 -6.66 10.95 16.83
C SER A 240 -6.33 10.67 18.31
N SER A 241 -6.89 9.60 18.89
CA SER A 241 -6.52 9.15 20.25
C SER A 241 -5.13 8.50 20.27
N LEU A 242 -4.79 7.75 19.22
CA LEU A 242 -3.48 7.09 19.07
C LEU A 242 -2.33 8.05 18.76
N GLN A 243 -2.65 9.28 18.36
CA GLN A 243 -1.69 10.39 18.16
C GLN A 243 -1.55 11.27 19.42
N SER A 244 -2.27 10.95 20.50
CA SER A 244 -2.14 11.67 21.78
C SER A 244 -0.82 11.37 22.50
N SER A 245 -0.49 12.17 23.51
CA SER A 245 0.72 12.03 24.34
C SER A 245 0.83 10.69 25.09
N ALA A 246 -0.24 9.89 25.12
CA ALA A 246 -0.24 8.55 25.72
C ALA A 246 0.60 7.52 24.94
N TYR A 247 0.91 7.78 23.66
CA TYR A 247 1.51 6.81 22.76
C TYR A 247 2.76 7.34 22.04
N PRO A 248 3.73 6.46 21.69
CA PRO A 248 4.82 6.81 20.79
C PRO A 248 4.30 7.23 19.41
N ARG A 249 4.99 8.20 18.79
CA ARG A 249 4.75 8.62 17.40
C ARG A 249 4.86 7.39 16.49
N GLY A 250 3.79 7.08 15.75
CA GLY A 250 3.69 5.86 14.91
C GLY A 250 2.71 4.79 15.41
N THR A 251 2.13 4.92 16.61
CA THR A 251 1.13 3.95 17.12
C THR A 251 -0.14 3.91 16.26
N ALA A 252 -0.55 5.05 15.69
CA ALA A 252 -1.64 5.10 14.73
C ALA A 252 -1.33 4.29 13.46
N VAL A 253 -0.07 4.28 12.98
CA VAL A 253 0.37 3.48 11.82
C VAL A 253 0.42 2.00 12.19
N LEU A 254 0.90 1.65 13.39
CA LEU A 254 0.85 0.28 13.90
C LEU A 254 -0.59 -0.25 13.95
N ALA A 255 -1.54 0.58 14.36
CA ALA A 255 -2.96 0.20 14.41
C ALA A 255 -3.57 -0.05 13.01
N ALA A 256 -2.92 0.37 11.92
CA ALA A 256 -3.31 0.04 10.56
C ALA A 256 -3.09 -1.45 10.23
N ILE A 257 -2.40 -2.21 11.09
CA ILE A 257 -2.37 -3.68 11.04
C ILE A 257 -3.79 -4.25 11.01
N SER A 258 -4.76 -3.62 11.68
CA SER A 258 -6.16 -4.08 11.70
C SER A 258 -6.80 -4.12 10.31
N PRO A 259 -6.98 -2.99 9.60
CA PRO A 259 -7.55 -2.99 8.24
C PRO A 259 -6.69 -3.76 7.22
N LEU A 260 -5.36 -3.77 7.37
CA LEU A 260 -4.48 -4.52 6.48
C LEU A 260 -4.61 -6.04 6.67
N PHE A 261 -4.67 -6.51 7.91
CA PHE A 261 -4.78 -7.93 8.21
C PHE A 261 -6.13 -8.48 7.75
N ILE A 262 -7.24 -7.78 8.03
CA ILE A 262 -8.56 -8.22 7.56
C ILE A 262 -8.63 -8.24 6.03
N TYR A 263 -8.02 -7.27 5.36
CA TYR A 263 -7.91 -7.25 3.91
C TYR A 263 -7.17 -8.48 3.36
N LEU A 264 -5.98 -8.77 3.90
CA LEU A 264 -5.17 -9.92 3.47
C LEU A 264 -5.87 -11.25 3.77
N LEU A 265 -6.50 -11.37 4.94
CA LEU A 265 -7.23 -12.56 5.38
C LEU A 265 -8.40 -12.87 4.44
N LEU A 266 -9.23 -11.86 4.13
CA LEU A 266 -10.38 -12.02 3.24
C LEU A 266 -9.97 -12.28 1.79
N ARG A 267 -8.90 -11.61 1.31
CA ARG A 267 -8.44 -11.74 -0.08
C ARG A 267 -7.72 -13.05 -0.36
N LYS A 268 -6.86 -13.50 0.56
CA LYS A 268 -5.93 -14.61 0.29
C LYS A 268 -6.26 -15.91 1.02
N ALA A 269 -6.98 -15.87 2.14
CA ALA A 269 -7.15 -17.03 3.01
C ALA A 269 -8.60 -17.50 3.12
N SER A 270 -9.45 -16.77 3.84
CA SER A 270 -10.73 -17.29 4.35
C SER A 270 -11.99 -16.70 3.72
N GLY A 271 -11.87 -15.58 3.00
CA GLY A 271 -13.02 -14.88 2.39
C GLY A 271 -13.38 -15.41 1.01
N VAL A 272 -12.85 -14.77 -0.03
CA VAL A 272 -13.25 -14.99 -1.42
C VAL A 272 -12.69 -16.26 -2.05
N PRO A 273 -11.41 -16.67 -1.84
CA PRO A 273 -10.91 -17.86 -2.51
C PRO A 273 -11.72 -19.13 -2.22
N PRO A 274 -12.16 -19.41 -0.98
CA PRO A 274 -13.07 -20.52 -0.70
C PRO A 274 -14.45 -20.36 -1.35
N LEU A 275 -15.01 -19.15 -1.35
CA LEU A 275 -16.34 -18.86 -1.92
C LEU A 275 -16.35 -19.02 -3.45
N GLU A 276 -15.33 -18.49 -4.13
CA GLU A 276 -15.16 -18.63 -5.58
C GLU A 276 -14.92 -20.09 -5.97
N ARG A 277 -14.08 -20.83 -5.23
CA ARG A 277 -13.89 -22.28 -5.48
C ARG A 277 -15.20 -23.06 -5.30
N ALA A 278 -16.00 -22.72 -4.28
CA ALA A 278 -17.28 -23.38 -4.05
C ALA A 278 -18.31 -23.03 -5.14
N ALA A 279 -18.33 -21.77 -5.59
CA ALA A 279 -19.21 -21.32 -6.66
C ALA A 279 -18.80 -21.91 -8.03
N ASP A 280 -17.50 -21.96 -8.32
CA ASP A 280 -16.97 -22.59 -9.53
C ASP A 280 -17.28 -24.09 -9.56
N LYS A 281 -17.12 -24.81 -8.44
CA LYS A 281 -17.54 -26.23 -8.36
C LYS A 281 -19.03 -26.43 -8.66
N LYS A 282 -19.90 -25.48 -8.28
CA LYS A 282 -21.35 -25.59 -8.45
C LYS A 282 -21.84 -25.11 -9.81
N PHE A 283 -21.25 -24.06 -10.37
CA PHE A 283 -21.81 -23.32 -11.50
C PHE A 283 -20.85 -23.20 -12.70
N ALA A 284 -19.68 -23.85 -12.70
CA ALA A 284 -18.71 -23.75 -13.80
C ALA A 284 -19.29 -24.13 -15.18
N HIS A 285 -20.25 -25.05 -15.22
CA HIS A 285 -20.90 -25.51 -16.45
C HIS A 285 -22.01 -24.55 -16.95
N ASN A 286 -22.42 -23.55 -16.15
CA ASN A 286 -23.50 -22.63 -16.52
C ASN A 286 -22.95 -21.40 -17.31
N PRO A 287 -23.36 -21.20 -18.58
CA PRO A 287 -22.90 -20.07 -19.40
C PRO A 287 -23.24 -18.69 -18.82
N LYS A 288 -24.38 -18.55 -18.13
CA LYS A 288 -24.79 -17.29 -17.48
C LYS A 288 -23.86 -16.95 -16.31
N TYR A 289 -23.40 -17.95 -15.56
CA TYR A 289 -22.44 -17.76 -14.47
C TYR A 289 -21.06 -17.32 -15.02
N GLN A 290 -20.62 -17.90 -16.15
CA GLN A 290 -19.39 -17.46 -16.82
C GLN A 290 -19.48 -16.03 -17.33
N GLN A 291 -20.63 -15.62 -17.89
CA GLN A 291 -20.87 -14.22 -18.28
C GLN A 291 -20.89 -13.28 -17.08
N TYR A 292 -21.54 -13.67 -15.99
CA TYR A 292 -21.57 -12.91 -14.74
C TYR A 292 -20.16 -12.72 -14.14
N LYS A 293 -19.31 -13.76 -14.20
CA LYS A 293 -17.89 -13.71 -13.82
C LYS A 293 -17.06 -12.78 -14.72
N LYS A 294 -17.40 -12.66 -16.00
CA LYS A 294 -16.76 -11.73 -16.95
C LYS A 294 -17.21 -10.28 -16.75
N LYS A 295 -18.49 -10.05 -16.40
CA LYS A 295 -19.09 -8.72 -16.24
C LYS A 295 -18.56 -7.96 -15.02
N GLY A 296 -18.29 -8.65 -13.92
CA GLY A 296 -17.72 -8.05 -12.69
C GLY A 296 -16.27 -7.56 -12.78
N LYS A 297 -15.73 -7.35 -13.99
CA LYS A 297 -14.41 -6.74 -14.26
C LYS A 297 -14.49 -5.30 -14.75
N HIS A 298 -15.69 -4.74 -14.98
CA HIS A 298 -15.89 -3.39 -15.52
C HIS A 298 -16.98 -2.64 -14.75
N THR A 299 -16.74 -1.35 -14.52
CA THR A 299 -17.64 -0.24 -14.13
C THR A 299 -17.71 0.19 -12.65
N TRP A 300 -17.24 1.42 -12.35
CA TRP A 300 -18.10 2.50 -11.81
C TRP A 300 -17.53 3.94 -12.01
N PRO A 301 -18.38 5.00 -12.19
CA PRO A 301 -18.03 6.36 -12.59
C PRO A 301 -17.92 7.34 -11.40
N SER A 302 -17.23 8.46 -11.65
CA SER A 302 -16.76 9.47 -10.71
C SER A 302 -17.64 10.72 -10.69
N GLU A 303 -18.28 11.05 -9.56
CA GLU A 303 -18.81 12.39 -9.27
C GLU A 303 -19.01 12.54 -7.75
N PHE A 304 -18.75 13.75 -7.22
CA PHE A 304 -18.78 14.23 -5.81
C PHE A 304 -17.46 14.24 -5.01
N SER A 305 -16.86 15.44 -4.90
CA SER A 305 -16.66 16.12 -3.61
C SER A 305 -16.04 17.51 -3.81
N SER A 306 -16.34 18.43 -2.89
CA SER A 306 -15.83 19.81 -2.85
C SER A 306 -15.68 20.27 -1.38
N LEU A 307 -14.69 21.12 -1.11
CA LEU A 307 -14.42 22.00 0.08
C LEU A 307 -13.23 21.59 1.02
N PRO A 308 -12.47 22.54 1.62
CA PRO A 308 -11.25 23.16 1.06
C PRO A 308 -10.01 23.09 2.01
N PRO A 309 -8.78 23.47 1.57
CA PRO A 309 -7.54 23.33 2.35
C PRO A 309 -6.95 24.65 2.90
N SER A 310 -6.14 24.55 3.96
CA SER A 310 -5.26 25.63 4.45
C SER A 310 -3.79 25.40 4.04
N SER A 311 -3.07 26.51 3.90
CA SER A 311 -1.89 26.74 3.06
C SER A 311 -0.55 26.49 3.73
N SER A 312 0.28 25.63 3.12
CA SER A 312 1.74 25.82 2.98
C SER A 312 2.28 24.76 2.01
N SER A 313 2.68 25.18 0.82
CA SER A 313 3.20 24.32 -0.26
C SER A 313 4.60 23.81 0.08
N SER A 314 4.70 22.59 0.64
CA SER A 314 5.91 21.75 0.50
C SER A 314 6.02 21.22 -0.94
N SER A 315 7.02 20.45 -1.37
CA SER A 315 7.08 19.69 -2.66
C SER A 315 6.95 18.15 -2.44
N ILE A 316 7.06 17.26 -3.45
CA ILE A 316 6.94 15.78 -3.25
C ILE A 316 8.22 15.20 -2.68
N MET A 317 9.35 15.58 -3.29
CA MET A 317 10.62 15.23 -2.70
C MET A 317 10.77 15.89 -1.34
N ASP A 318 10.21 17.07 -1.12
CA ASP A 318 10.09 17.65 0.22
C ASP A 318 9.08 16.90 1.11
N LEU A 319 8.02 16.26 0.59
CA LEU A 319 7.15 15.37 1.40
C LEU A 319 7.91 14.11 1.85
N VAL A 320 8.61 13.43 0.92
CA VAL A 320 9.40 12.24 1.24
C VAL A 320 10.57 12.60 2.15
N LEU A 321 11.25 13.72 1.87
CA LEU A 321 12.40 14.21 2.62
C LEU A 321 11.98 14.80 3.97
N SER A 322 10.83 15.46 4.09
CA SER A 322 10.28 15.93 5.39
C SER A 322 9.85 14.79 6.28
N ILE A 323 9.20 13.75 5.73
CA ILE A 323 8.91 12.51 6.46
C ILE A 323 10.23 11.87 6.89
N ALA A 324 11.20 11.72 5.98
CA ALA A 324 12.48 11.12 6.31
C ALA A 324 13.25 11.94 7.36
N ASP A 325 13.26 13.27 7.26
CA ASP A 325 13.86 14.20 8.21
C ASP A 325 13.21 14.10 9.59
N GLU A 326 11.87 14.10 9.65
CA GLU A 326 11.12 14.01 10.90
C GLU A 326 11.36 12.70 11.66
N TYR A 327 11.51 11.57 10.96
CA TYR A 327 11.60 10.25 11.60
C TYR A 327 13.02 9.67 11.69
N LEU A 328 13.95 10.05 10.81
CA LEU A 328 15.25 9.39 10.67
C LEU A 328 16.42 10.34 10.43
N LEU A 329 16.34 11.21 9.43
CA LEU A 329 17.49 11.97 8.96
C LEU A 329 17.91 13.07 9.96
N ASP A 330 16.99 13.70 10.69
CA ASP A 330 17.38 14.67 11.72
C ASP A 330 18.27 14.04 12.81
N ASP A 331 17.89 12.88 13.35
CA ASP A 331 18.70 12.15 14.34
C ASP A 331 20.02 11.65 13.74
N PHE A 332 19.99 11.17 12.49
CA PHE A 332 21.19 10.75 11.78
C PHE A 332 22.20 11.90 11.58
N TYR A 333 21.75 13.03 11.02
CA TYR A 333 22.61 14.19 10.77
C TYR A 333 23.02 14.90 12.07
N ALA A 334 22.22 14.83 13.13
CA ALA A 334 22.59 15.32 14.45
C ALA A 334 23.74 14.52 15.06
N ARG A 335 23.78 13.20 14.85
CA ARG A 335 24.89 12.34 15.30
C ARG A 335 26.12 12.44 14.41
N LEU A 336 25.92 12.55 13.09
CA LEU A 336 27.01 12.58 12.11
C LEU A 336 27.73 13.93 12.09
N ILE A 337 26.96 15.03 12.12
CA ILE A 337 27.42 16.41 12.02
C ILE A 337 26.75 17.22 13.14
N PRO A 338 27.11 16.97 14.42
CA PRO A 338 26.54 17.71 15.54
C PRO A 338 26.94 19.18 15.47
N LEU A 339 25.98 20.06 15.78
CA LEU A 339 26.21 21.50 15.87
C LEU A 339 27.35 21.86 16.84
N SER A 340 27.54 21.08 17.91
CA SER A 340 28.60 21.28 18.91
C SER A 340 30.01 21.27 18.31
N ALA A 341 30.26 20.53 17.23
CA ALA A 341 31.57 20.45 16.58
C ALA A 341 31.97 21.75 15.85
N PHE A 342 31.01 22.62 15.53
CA PHE A 342 31.23 23.89 14.82
C PHE A 342 31.19 25.11 15.75
N THR A 343 31.09 24.88 17.06
CA THR A 343 30.93 25.98 18.02
C THR A 343 32.23 26.70 18.36
N SER A 344 33.39 26.09 18.12
CA SER A 344 34.71 26.70 18.34
C SER A 344 35.06 27.81 17.35
N SER A 345 34.35 27.92 16.22
CA SER A 345 34.49 29.00 15.23
C SER A 345 33.51 30.16 15.45
N LEU A 346 32.61 30.07 16.44
CA LEU A 346 31.64 31.12 16.77
C LEU A 346 32.31 32.22 17.61
N ASN A 347 32.66 33.31 16.97
CA ASN A 347 33.25 34.47 17.63
C ASN A 347 32.16 35.43 18.16
N THR A 348 31.35 35.03 19.16
CA THR A 348 30.33 35.94 19.73
C THR A 348 29.84 35.53 21.13
N THR A 349 30.11 36.40 22.12
CA THR A 349 29.28 36.97 23.22
C THR A 349 28.04 36.27 23.83
N ALA A 350 27.64 35.07 23.44
CA ALA A 350 26.48 34.38 24.00
C ALA A 350 26.84 33.61 25.29
N LYS A 351 26.75 34.28 26.44
CA LYS A 351 27.01 33.73 27.79
C LYS A 351 26.06 32.62 28.28
N PHE A 352 25.19 32.05 27.44
CA PHE A 352 24.05 31.22 27.88
C PHE A 352 23.97 29.80 27.30
N LEU A 353 25.00 29.30 26.60
CA LEU A 353 25.01 27.92 26.10
C LEU A 353 26.08 27.10 26.83
N PRO A 354 25.73 25.97 27.50
CA PRO A 354 26.73 25.06 28.04
C PRO A 354 27.43 24.37 26.86
N LEU A 355 28.62 24.88 26.53
CA LEU A 355 29.48 24.37 25.47
C LEU A 355 30.15 23.07 25.95
N ALA A 356 29.66 21.93 25.45
CA ALA A 356 30.37 20.67 25.62
C ALA A 356 31.52 20.63 24.60
N GLU A 357 32.77 20.74 25.07
CA GLU A 357 33.96 20.44 24.29
C GLU A 357 33.99 18.95 23.93
N SER A 358 33.44 18.61 22.76
CA SER A 358 33.60 17.26 22.19
C SER A 358 35.01 17.16 21.58
N SER A 359 35.95 16.58 22.31
CA SER A 359 37.36 16.45 21.95
C SER A 359 37.70 15.21 21.11
N SER A 360 36.75 14.68 20.33
CA SER A 360 36.99 13.50 19.50
C SER A 360 37.77 13.82 18.22
N ALA A 361 38.54 12.86 17.70
CA ALA A 361 39.18 13.01 16.39
C ALA A 361 38.15 13.24 15.26
N TRP A 362 36.95 12.66 15.42
CA TRP A 362 35.82 12.85 14.51
C TRP A 362 35.29 14.28 14.52
N SER A 363 35.10 14.90 15.70
CA SER A 363 34.62 16.28 15.83
C SER A 363 35.59 17.30 15.22
N LYS A 364 36.90 17.06 15.30
CA LYS A 364 37.93 17.88 14.63
C LYS A 364 37.92 17.72 13.11
N LEU A 365 37.61 16.53 12.59
CA LEU A 365 37.52 16.31 11.15
C LEU A 365 36.30 17.02 10.57
N ILE A 366 35.14 16.85 11.21
CA ILE A 366 33.87 17.41 10.71
C ILE A 366 33.82 18.94 10.85
N SER A 367 34.52 19.56 11.81
CA SER A 367 34.54 21.02 11.99
C SER A 367 35.11 21.77 10.78
N HIS A 368 35.80 21.09 9.87
CA HIS A 368 36.29 21.66 8.61
C HIS A 368 35.33 21.50 7.43
N LEU A 369 34.19 20.83 7.61
CA LEU A 369 33.19 20.69 6.56
C LEU A 369 32.49 22.03 6.28
N PRO A 370 32.12 22.30 5.01
CA PRO A 370 31.36 23.50 4.67
C PRO A 370 29.98 23.46 5.33
N HIS A 371 29.60 24.55 5.99
CA HIS A 371 28.32 24.72 6.65
C HIS A 371 27.75 26.12 6.36
N PRO A 372 26.42 26.29 6.38
CA PRO A 372 25.82 27.62 6.24
C PRO A 372 26.19 28.50 7.45
N GLN A 373 26.12 29.82 7.29
CA GLN A 373 26.36 30.75 8.40
C GLN A 373 25.36 30.48 9.52
N LEU A 374 25.87 30.06 10.69
CA LEU A 374 25.07 29.77 11.87
C LEU A 374 24.63 31.10 12.50
N SER A 375 23.50 31.64 12.03
CA SER A 375 22.94 32.87 12.59
C SER A 375 22.46 32.63 14.03
N SER A 376 22.55 33.67 14.87
CA SER A 376 22.00 33.65 16.23
C SER A 376 20.50 33.28 16.27
N GLN A 377 19.75 33.69 15.25
CA GLN A 377 18.33 33.36 15.06
C GLN A 377 18.10 31.85 14.86
N TYR A 378 18.94 31.19 14.05
CA TYR A 378 18.87 29.75 13.83
C TYR A 378 19.16 28.98 15.12
N LEU A 379 20.21 29.39 15.86
CA LEU A 379 20.58 28.77 17.14
C LEU A 379 19.47 28.92 18.20
N LEU A 380 18.81 30.08 18.28
CA LEU A 380 17.65 30.27 19.15
C LEU A 380 16.47 29.40 18.73
N SER A 381 16.09 29.37 17.45
CA SER A 381 14.98 28.55 16.95
C SER A 381 15.22 27.05 17.15
N ALA A 382 16.47 26.60 17.02
CA ALA A 382 16.87 25.22 17.24
C ALA A 382 16.89 24.84 18.74
N TYR A 383 17.22 25.80 19.61
CA TYR A 383 17.12 25.63 21.07
C TYR A 383 15.67 25.56 21.56
N GLU A 384 14.82 26.48 21.09
CA GLU A 384 13.39 26.55 21.44
C GLU A 384 12.60 25.32 20.97
N SER A 385 12.97 24.74 19.81
CA SER A 385 12.26 23.58 19.25
C SER A 385 12.69 22.23 19.83
N SER A 386 13.91 22.09 20.37
CA SER A 386 14.48 20.79 20.73
C SER A 386 14.60 20.53 22.23
N SER A 387 14.47 21.55 23.10
CA SER A 387 14.63 21.46 24.57
C SER A 387 15.90 20.72 25.07
N SER A 388 16.85 20.40 24.17
CA SER A 388 18.14 19.78 24.45
C SER A 388 19.10 20.00 23.27
N LEU A 389 20.13 20.82 23.49
CA LEU A 389 21.21 21.15 22.52
C LEU A 389 22.00 19.96 21.91
N PRO A 390 22.11 18.76 22.51
CA PRO A 390 22.96 17.70 21.94
C PRO A 390 22.48 17.07 20.62
N ASN A 391 21.24 17.32 20.17
CA ASN A 391 20.62 16.57 19.06
C ASN A 391 20.28 17.45 17.84
N ILE A 392 21.03 18.53 17.61
CA ILE A 392 20.83 19.41 16.45
C ILE A 392 21.99 19.24 15.46
N SER A 393 21.66 19.02 14.18
CA SER A 393 22.68 18.98 13.13
C SER A 393 23.17 20.38 12.74
N ALA A 394 24.46 20.51 12.44
CA ALA A 394 25.00 21.74 11.84
C ALA A 394 24.50 21.97 10.40
N TRP A 395 24.00 20.93 9.74
CA TRP A 395 23.40 21.02 8.41
C TRP A 395 21.87 21.10 8.53
N PRO A 396 21.27 22.29 8.32
CA PRO A 396 19.82 22.45 8.40
C PRO A 396 19.11 21.77 7.22
N ARG A 397 17.81 21.50 7.35
CA ARG A 397 17.01 20.74 6.36
C ARG A 397 16.99 21.38 4.97
N ASP A 398 17.15 22.70 4.89
CA ASP A 398 17.19 23.51 3.67
C ASP A 398 18.59 23.58 3.03
N TYR A 399 19.60 22.97 3.65
CA TYR A 399 20.98 22.98 3.13
C TYR A 399 21.14 22.01 1.96
N ILE A 400 21.51 22.55 0.79
CA ILE A 400 21.59 21.81 -0.48
C ILE A 400 22.43 20.53 -0.38
N PRO A 401 23.67 20.53 0.19
CA PRO A 401 24.43 19.29 0.34
C PRO A 401 23.73 18.21 1.17
N ARG A 402 22.97 18.60 2.20
CA ARG A 402 22.14 17.68 3.00
C ARG A 402 21.00 17.12 2.15
N GLN A 403 20.29 18.00 1.43
CA GLN A 403 19.18 17.60 0.55
C GLN A 403 19.65 16.63 -0.52
N ILE A 404 20.72 16.96 -1.25
CA ILE A 404 21.32 16.11 -2.28
C ILE A 404 21.73 14.75 -1.71
N ALA A 405 22.41 14.71 -0.56
CA ALA A 405 22.82 13.45 0.06
C ALA A 405 21.63 12.59 0.49
N SER A 406 20.63 13.22 1.15
CA SER A 406 19.39 12.55 1.56
C SER A 406 18.58 12.03 0.37
N LEU A 407 18.36 12.86 -0.66
CA LEU A 407 17.67 12.48 -1.88
C LEU A 407 18.38 11.33 -2.59
N SER A 408 19.70 11.36 -2.65
CA SER A 408 20.51 10.28 -3.25
C SER A 408 20.26 8.95 -2.53
N VAL A 409 20.35 8.94 -1.19
CA VAL A 409 20.18 7.72 -0.38
C VAL A 409 18.74 7.21 -0.46
N LEU A 410 17.75 8.09 -0.30
CA LEU A 410 16.33 7.71 -0.33
C LEU A 410 15.92 7.18 -1.70
N THR A 411 16.37 7.85 -2.78
CA THR A 411 16.11 7.38 -4.15
C THR A 411 16.78 6.05 -4.41
N LEU A 412 18.03 5.86 -3.95
CA LEU A 412 18.74 4.60 -4.08
C LEU A 412 18.00 3.47 -3.35
N ILE A 413 17.54 3.68 -2.12
CA ILE A 413 16.72 2.69 -1.40
C ILE A 413 15.42 2.42 -2.16
N GLY A 414 14.74 3.48 -2.61
CA GLY A 414 13.46 3.39 -3.33
C GLY A 414 13.58 2.55 -4.61
N ILE A 415 14.57 2.82 -5.46
CA ILE A 415 14.77 2.08 -6.71
C ILE A 415 15.10 0.61 -6.43
N HIS A 416 15.90 0.31 -5.40
CA HIS A 416 16.20 -1.08 -5.02
C HIS A 416 14.93 -1.82 -4.57
N VAL A 417 14.12 -1.19 -3.72
CA VAL A 417 12.86 -1.78 -3.25
C VAL A 417 11.91 -2.02 -4.41
N LEU A 418 11.67 -1.01 -5.27
CA LEU A 418 10.78 -1.15 -6.43
C LEU A 418 11.27 -2.20 -7.41
N TYR A 419 12.56 -2.17 -7.75
CA TYR A 419 13.18 -3.11 -8.68
C TYR A 419 13.09 -4.55 -8.18
N PHE A 420 13.59 -4.85 -6.98
CA PHE A 420 13.57 -6.22 -6.47
C PHE A 420 12.16 -6.72 -6.12
N LEU A 421 11.26 -5.84 -5.69
CA LEU A 421 9.87 -6.21 -5.43
C LEU A 421 9.15 -6.54 -6.74
N PHE A 422 9.10 -5.62 -7.70
CA PHE A 422 8.31 -5.83 -8.91
C PHE A 422 8.98 -6.79 -9.90
N ALA A 423 10.28 -6.66 -10.15
CA ALA A 423 10.97 -7.62 -11.02
C ALA A 423 11.00 -9.02 -10.39
N GLY A 424 11.16 -9.12 -9.06
CA GLY A 424 11.10 -10.41 -8.37
C GLY A 424 9.72 -11.06 -8.40
N LEU A 425 8.65 -10.27 -8.25
CA LEU A 425 7.27 -10.76 -8.38
C LEU A 425 6.95 -11.17 -9.82
N SER A 426 7.32 -10.36 -10.82
CA SER A 426 7.11 -10.69 -12.23
C SER A 426 7.89 -11.93 -12.63
N TYR A 427 9.17 -12.00 -12.26
CA TYR A 427 10.03 -13.16 -12.51
C TYR A 427 9.43 -14.44 -11.91
N LYS A 428 8.89 -14.37 -10.69
CA LYS A 428 8.36 -15.56 -10.00
C LYS A 428 6.99 -16.01 -10.52
N PHE A 429 6.10 -15.07 -10.83
CA PHE A 429 4.68 -15.37 -11.04
C PHE A 429 4.19 -15.17 -12.48
N ILE A 430 4.90 -14.41 -13.31
CA ILE A 430 4.46 -14.01 -14.66
C ILE A 430 5.42 -14.54 -15.71
N PHE A 431 6.74 -14.37 -15.52
CA PHE A 431 7.76 -14.76 -16.49
C PHE A 431 7.74 -16.27 -16.81
N ASN A 432 7.68 -16.60 -18.10
CA ASN A 432 7.78 -17.98 -18.56
C ASN A 432 9.25 -18.45 -18.53
N HIS A 433 9.59 -19.27 -17.55
CA HIS A 433 10.95 -19.78 -17.34
C HIS A 433 11.43 -20.71 -18.47
N GLU A 434 10.55 -21.20 -19.35
CA GLU A 434 10.94 -21.94 -20.55
C GLU A 434 11.79 -21.09 -21.50
N MET A 435 11.58 -19.77 -21.51
CA MET A 435 12.37 -18.82 -22.32
C MET A 435 13.87 -18.86 -22.01
N MET A 436 14.25 -19.29 -20.80
CA MET A 436 15.66 -19.43 -20.41
C MET A 436 16.40 -20.53 -21.17
N ARG A 437 15.67 -21.42 -21.88
CA ARG A 437 16.25 -22.47 -22.74
C ARG A 437 16.49 -21.98 -24.17
N HIS A 438 16.07 -20.76 -24.50
CA HIS A 438 16.24 -20.19 -25.82
C HIS A 438 17.74 -20.14 -26.20
N PRO A 439 18.12 -20.48 -27.44
CA PRO A 439 19.53 -20.59 -27.83
C PRO A 439 20.29 -19.26 -27.72
N ARG A 440 19.57 -18.14 -27.77
CA ARG A 440 20.12 -16.78 -27.59
C ARG A 440 20.02 -16.26 -26.14
N PHE A 441 19.58 -17.08 -25.20
CA PHE A 441 19.60 -16.75 -23.77
C PHE A 441 21.01 -16.93 -23.22
N LEU A 442 21.56 -15.88 -22.60
CA LEU A 442 22.95 -15.89 -22.16
C LEU A 442 23.14 -16.72 -20.89
N LYS A 443 24.33 -17.32 -20.74
CA LYS A 443 24.69 -18.01 -19.50
C LYS A 443 24.72 -17.02 -18.33
N ASN A 444 24.01 -17.34 -17.25
CA ASN A 444 23.85 -16.48 -16.07
C ASN A 444 23.20 -15.12 -16.37
N GLN A 445 22.37 -15.03 -17.41
CA GLN A 445 21.78 -13.75 -17.86
C GLN A 445 21.10 -12.97 -16.73
N VAL A 446 20.25 -13.61 -15.92
CA VAL A 446 19.54 -12.95 -14.80
C VAL A 446 20.50 -12.25 -13.84
N ARG A 447 21.62 -12.91 -13.50
CA ARG A 447 22.64 -12.32 -12.64
C ARG A 447 23.32 -11.14 -13.33
N LEU A 448 23.64 -11.27 -14.62
CA LEU A 448 24.27 -10.20 -15.40
C LEU A 448 23.33 -8.98 -15.56
N GLU A 449 22.04 -9.21 -15.77
CA GLU A 449 21.02 -8.16 -15.82
C GLU A 449 20.97 -7.42 -14.48
N ILE A 450 20.89 -8.14 -13.36
CA ILE A 450 20.93 -7.53 -12.02
C ILE A 450 22.22 -6.74 -11.78
N GLU A 451 23.40 -7.32 -12.06
CA GLU A 451 24.67 -6.63 -11.88
C GLU A 451 24.77 -5.37 -12.75
N THR A 452 24.22 -5.40 -13.97
CA THR A 452 24.19 -4.24 -14.87
C THR A 452 23.27 -3.15 -14.33
N SER A 453 22.04 -3.50 -13.92
CA SER A 453 21.09 -2.56 -13.30
C SER A 453 21.66 -1.90 -12.04
N LEU A 454 22.28 -2.69 -11.14
CA LEU A 454 22.86 -2.17 -9.90
C LEU A 454 24.04 -1.22 -10.14
N ARG A 455 24.85 -1.45 -11.18
CA ARG A 455 25.91 -0.52 -11.59
C ARG A 455 25.35 0.75 -12.23
N ALA A 456 24.19 0.68 -12.87
CA ALA A 456 23.57 1.81 -13.54
C ALA A 456 22.92 2.79 -12.55
N PHE A 457 22.26 2.29 -11.49
CA PHE A 457 21.46 3.11 -10.58
C PHE A 457 22.19 4.33 -10.00
N PRO A 458 23.43 4.24 -9.45
CA PRO A 458 24.07 5.41 -8.84
C PRO A 458 24.31 6.55 -9.85
N VAL A 459 24.70 6.22 -11.07
CA VAL A 459 24.97 7.22 -12.11
C VAL A 459 23.67 7.81 -12.66
N MET A 460 22.62 7.00 -12.84
CA MET A 460 21.29 7.49 -13.21
C MET A 460 20.74 8.46 -12.17
N ILE A 461 20.88 8.10 -10.88
CA ILE A 461 20.44 8.97 -9.78
C ILE A 461 21.23 10.27 -9.83
N LEU A 462 22.55 10.22 -9.97
CA LEU A 462 23.38 11.43 -10.08
C LEU A 462 22.91 12.38 -11.19
N LEU A 463 22.57 11.84 -12.37
CA LEU A 463 22.03 12.62 -13.50
C LEU A 463 20.61 13.14 -13.23
N THR A 464 19.84 12.45 -12.39
CA THR A 464 18.45 12.80 -12.05
C THR A 464 18.34 13.78 -10.88
N LEU A 465 19.33 13.81 -9.98
CA LEU A 465 19.36 14.68 -8.79
C LEU A 465 19.06 16.16 -9.07
N PRO A 466 19.55 16.80 -10.15
CA PRO A 466 19.19 18.17 -10.46
C PRO A 466 17.69 18.40 -10.61
N TRP A 467 16.95 17.43 -11.15
CA TRP A 467 15.49 17.50 -11.28
C TRP A 467 14.81 17.44 -9.92
N PHE A 468 15.25 16.52 -9.05
CA PHE A 468 14.70 16.37 -7.70
C PHE A 468 15.02 17.56 -6.81
N GLU A 469 16.24 18.07 -6.87
CA GLU A 469 16.64 19.28 -6.15
C GLU A 469 15.82 20.48 -6.64
N ALA A 470 15.70 20.67 -7.97
CA ALA A 470 14.87 21.75 -8.51
C ALA A 470 13.40 21.63 -8.07
N GLU A 471 12.88 20.41 -7.96
CA GLU A 471 11.54 20.15 -7.43
C GLU A 471 11.42 20.51 -5.93
N VAL A 472 12.38 20.11 -5.07
CA VAL A 472 12.43 20.50 -3.64
C VAL A 472 12.49 22.00 -3.47
N ARG A 473 13.23 22.69 -4.34
CA ARG A 473 13.38 24.15 -4.32
C ARG A 473 12.18 24.90 -4.91
N GLY A 474 11.13 24.19 -5.33
CA GLY A 474 9.87 24.79 -5.79
C GLY A 474 9.88 25.29 -7.24
N TYR A 475 10.83 24.86 -8.08
CA TYR A 475 10.87 25.24 -9.49
C TYR A 475 9.87 24.45 -10.36
N SER A 476 9.29 23.37 -9.84
CA SER A 476 8.27 22.59 -10.54
C SER A 476 6.87 23.23 -10.40
N LYS A 477 5.95 22.87 -11.31
CA LYS A 477 4.54 23.29 -11.30
C LYS A 477 3.65 22.30 -10.53
N LEU A 478 4.22 21.55 -9.58
CA LEU A 478 3.45 20.64 -8.76
C LEU A 478 2.51 21.42 -7.83
N TYR A 479 1.29 20.90 -7.66
CA TYR A 479 0.29 21.51 -6.79
C TYR A 479 -0.34 20.47 -5.85
N ASP A 480 -0.85 20.97 -4.71
CA ASP A 480 -1.41 20.13 -3.62
C ASP A 480 -2.93 20.15 -3.54
N GLY A 481 -3.54 21.30 -3.85
CA GLY A 481 -4.99 21.44 -3.78
C GLY A 481 -5.67 20.77 -4.96
N LEU A 482 -6.61 19.87 -4.70
CA LEU A 482 -7.44 19.27 -5.76
C LEU A 482 -8.27 20.34 -6.47
N ASP A 483 -8.62 21.41 -5.75
CA ASP A 483 -9.36 22.56 -6.24
C ASP A 483 -8.50 23.53 -7.08
N THR A 484 -7.16 23.42 -7.09
CA THR A 484 -6.28 24.43 -7.72
C THR A 484 -6.50 24.53 -9.24
N TYR A 485 -6.66 23.40 -9.92
CA TYR A 485 -7.00 23.33 -11.35
C TYR A 485 -8.34 22.61 -11.59
N GLY A 486 -9.00 22.15 -10.52
CA GLY A 486 -10.24 21.40 -10.55
C GLY A 486 -10.07 19.92 -10.93
N TYR A 487 -11.10 19.12 -10.59
CA TYR A 487 -11.11 17.67 -10.82
C TYR A 487 -11.03 17.30 -12.31
N PHE A 488 -11.61 18.10 -13.21
CA PHE A 488 -11.51 17.85 -14.64
C PHE A 488 -10.06 17.86 -15.12
N TYR A 489 -9.29 18.89 -14.75
CA TYR A 489 -7.86 18.95 -15.10
C TYR A 489 -7.08 17.84 -14.41
N LEU A 490 -7.37 17.51 -13.15
CA LEU A 490 -6.73 16.38 -12.46
C LEU A 490 -6.86 15.08 -13.28
N PHE A 491 -8.08 14.73 -13.71
CA PHE A 491 -8.29 13.53 -14.52
C PHE A 491 -7.76 13.66 -15.94
N ALA A 492 -7.86 14.83 -16.58
CA ALA A 492 -7.32 15.10 -17.91
C ALA A 492 -5.78 15.13 -17.93
N SER A 493 -5.14 15.45 -16.80
CA SER A 493 -3.69 15.49 -16.67
C SER A 493 -3.06 14.10 -16.74
N VAL A 494 -3.82 13.02 -16.44
CA VAL A 494 -3.35 11.63 -16.56
C VAL A 494 -3.12 11.22 -18.02
N PRO A 495 -4.12 11.26 -18.94
CA PRO A 495 -3.88 10.97 -20.34
C PRO A 495 -2.91 11.97 -20.96
N LEU A 496 -2.92 13.25 -20.53
CA LEU A 496 -1.92 14.22 -20.98
C LEU A 496 -0.49 13.80 -20.60
N TYR A 497 -0.27 13.38 -19.35
CA TYR A 497 1.01 12.86 -18.87
C TYR A 497 1.43 11.63 -19.65
N LEU A 498 0.53 10.65 -19.81
CA LEU A 498 0.85 9.41 -20.52
C LEU A 498 1.18 9.66 -21.99
N VAL A 499 0.41 10.49 -22.70
CA VAL A 499 0.68 10.81 -24.11
C VAL A 499 1.97 11.62 -24.27
N PHE A 500 2.21 12.62 -23.40
CA PHE A 500 3.44 13.43 -23.45
C PHE A 500 4.67 12.56 -23.21
N THR A 501 4.63 11.73 -22.17
CA THR A 501 5.77 10.88 -21.79
C THR A 501 5.99 9.77 -22.81
N ASP A 502 4.93 9.12 -23.31
CA ASP A 502 5.01 8.13 -24.39
C ASP A 502 5.67 8.72 -25.64
N TYR A 503 5.26 9.93 -26.06
CA TYR A 503 5.82 10.57 -27.24
C TYR A 503 7.26 11.01 -27.06
N GLY A 504 7.60 11.56 -25.88
CA GLY A 504 8.98 11.93 -25.56
C GLY A 504 9.90 10.72 -25.54
N ILE A 505 9.47 9.62 -24.93
CA ILE A 505 10.23 8.37 -24.86
C ILE A 505 10.35 7.74 -26.24
N TYR A 506 9.28 7.72 -27.03
CA TYR A 506 9.31 7.23 -28.41
C TYR A 506 10.46 7.86 -29.21
N TRP A 507 10.59 9.19 -29.17
CA TRP A 507 11.66 9.88 -29.89
C TRP A 507 13.05 9.62 -29.32
N ILE A 508 13.19 9.64 -27.99
CA ILE A 508 14.46 9.37 -27.32
C ILE A 508 14.91 7.94 -27.63
N HIS A 509 14.01 6.97 -27.52
CA HIS A 509 14.26 5.58 -27.83
C HIS A 509 14.60 5.38 -29.31
N ARG A 510 13.87 6.01 -30.23
CA ARG A 510 14.20 5.99 -31.66
C ARG A 510 15.57 6.62 -31.96
N TRP A 511 15.95 7.69 -31.25
CA TRP A 511 17.28 8.30 -31.36
C TRP A 511 18.39 7.40 -30.80
N LEU A 512 18.11 6.68 -29.72
CA LEU A 512 19.01 5.69 -29.14
C LEU A 512 19.31 4.53 -30.12
N HIS A 513 18.46 4.32 -31.13
CA HIS A 513 18.70 3.37 -32.23
C HIS A 513 19.47 3.93 -33.43
N LEU A 514 19.83 5.23 -33.43
CA LEU A 514 20.76 5.77 -34.43
C LEU A 514 22.16 5.15 -34.24
N PRO A 515 22.94 4.90 -35.30
CA PRO A 515 24.16 4.08 -35.22
C PRO A 515 25.15 4.50 -34.13
N PHE A 516 25.32 5.82 -33.93
CA PHE A 516 26.19 6.35 -32.88
C PHE A 516 25.66 6.06 -31.48
N PHE A 517 24.43 6.44 -31.16
CA PHE A 517 23.85 6.25 -29.83
C PHE A 517 23.61 4.77 -29.53
N TYR A 518 23.22 3.99 -30.53
CA TYR A 518 23.03 2.55 -30.36
C TYR A 518 24.32 1.89 -29.92
N LYS A 519 25.42 2.12 -30.66
CA LYS A 519 26.71 1.48 -30.35
C LYS A 519 27.20 1.77 -28.93
N HIS A 520 27.02 3.01 -28.44
CA HIS A 520 27.63 3.46 -27.19
C HIS A 520 26.69 3.41 -25.97
N LEU A 521 25.38 3.60 -26.17
CA LEU A 521 24.41 3.74 -25.08
C LEU A 521 23.41 2.59 -25.03
N HIS A 522 22.83 2.21 -26.17
CA HIS A 522 21.66 1.33 -26.18
C HIS A 522 21.96 -0.15 -26.48
N LYS A 523 23.09 -0.45 -27.14
CA LYS A 523 23.57 -1.82 -27.39
C LYS A 523 23.72 -2.65 -26.10
N PRO A 524 24.18 -2.11 -24.94
CA PRO A 524 24.16 -2.82 -23.67
C PRO A 524 22.77 -3.34 -23.29
N HIS A 525 21.71 -2.56 -23.55
CA HIS A 525 20.32 -2.97 -23.31
C HIS A 525 19.90 -4.09 -24.26
N HIS A 526 20.18 -3.92 -25.56
CA HIS A 526 19.83 -4.90 -26.59
C HIS A 526 20.70 -6.15 -26.64
N ARG A 527 21.67 -6.27 -25.74
CA ARG A 527 22.41 -7.52 -25.55
C ARG A 527 21.48 -8.64 -25.04
N TRP A 528 20.40 -8.28 -24.34
CA TRP A 528 19.41 -9.20 -23.80
C TRP A 528 18.29 -9.43 -24.83
N LEU A 529 18.53 -10.25 -25.86
CA LEU A 529 17.52 -10.48 -26.92
C LEU A 529 16.22 -11.09 -26.37
N ILE A 530 16.34 -11.95 -25.36
CA ILE A 530 15.21 -12.51 -24.61
C ILE A 530 15.34 -11.97 -23.18
N PRO A 531 14.89 -10.73 -22.91
CA PRO A 531 15.06 -10.11 -21.60
C PRO A 531 14.24 -10.85 -20.53
N THR A 532 14.72 -10.83 -19.30
CA THR A 532 13.85 -11.13 -18.15
C THR A 532 13.34 -9.82 -17.54
N PRO A 533 12.37 -9.82 -16.62
CA PRO A 533 11.96 -8.59 -15.92
C PRO A 533 13.12 -7.84 -15.23
N PHE A 534 14.20 -8.53 -14.86
CA PHE A 534 15.42 -7.90 -14.34
C PHE A 534 16.21 -7.14 -15.43
N GLY A 535 16.01 -7.46 -16.71
CA GLY A 535 16.60 -6.76 -17.85
C GLY A 535 16.05 -5.34 -18.08
N SER A 536 14.94 -4.98 -17.42
CA SER A 536 14.27 -3.67 -17.61
C SER A 536 15.14 -2.45 -17.33
N HIS A 537 16.09 -2.56 -16.41
CA HIS A 537 17.02 -1.48 -16.05
C HIS A 537 18.48 -1.83 -16.38
N ALA A 538 18.70 -2.91 -17.12
CA ALA A 538 20.03 -3.43 -17.45
C ALA A 538 20.59 -2.74 -18.71
N PHE A 539 20.75 -1.41 -18.65
CA PHE A 539 21.21 -0.56 -19.75
C PHE A 539 22.33 0.38 -19.31
N HIS A 540 22.88 1.16 -20.26
CA HIS A 540 23.84 2.21 -19.92
C HIS A 540 23.16 3.31 -19.07
N PRO A 541 23.78 3.87 -18.02
CA PRO A 541 23.11 4.85 -17.15
C PRO A 541 22.52 6.06 -17.90
N VAL A 542 23.23 6.55 -18.91
CA VAL A 542 22.77 7.67 -19.74
C VAL A 542 21.55 7.29 -20.60
N ASP A 543 21.45 6.05 -21.03
CA ASP A 543 20.29 5.54 -21.78
C ASP A 543 19.04 5.62 -20.90
N GLY A 544 19.10 5.02 -19.70
CA GLY A 544 18.00 5.09 -18.74
C GLY A 544 17.64 6.50 -18.30
N TYR A 545 18.64 7.35 -18.07
CA TYR A 545 18.41 8.75 -17.76
C TYR A 545 17.68 9.47 -18.90
N MET A 546 18.14 9.33 -20.15
CA MET A 546 17.50 9.96 -21.29
C MET A 546 16.04 9.51 -21.40
N GLN A 547 15.77 8.22 -21.27
CA GLN A 547 14.40 7.70 -21.30
C GLN A 547 13.55 8.16 -20.10
N SER A 548 14.14 8.54 -18.97
CA SER A 548 13.39 9.06 -17.81
C SER A 548 13.10 10.57 -17.88
N VAL A 549 13.86 11.33 -18.69
CA VAL A 549 13.72 12.80 -18.81
C VAL A 549 12.28 13.26 -19.07
N PRO A 550 11.48 12.64 -19.97
CA PRO A 550 10.12 13.10 -20.23
C PRO A 550 9.22 13.09 -18.98
N TYR A 551 9.41 12.14 -18.06
CA TYR A 551 8.66 12.08 -16.81
C TYR A 551 8.96 13.28 -15.90
N HIS A 552 10.25 13.61 -15.77
CA HIS A 552 10.71 14.72 -14.94
C HIS A 552 10.37 16.07 -15.58
N LEU A 553 10.56 16.20 -16.89
CA LEU A 553 10.30 17.43 -17.62
C LEU A 553 8.82 17.84 -17.58
N PHE A 554 7.89 16.86 -17.56
CA PHE A 554 6.46 17.13 -17.57
C PHE A 554 6.05 18.11 -16.45
N ILE A 555 6.52 17.91 -15.23
CA ILE A 555 6.12 18.72 -14.07
C ILE A 555 6.73 20.12 -14.05
N PHE A 556 7.70 20.42 -14.92
CA PHE A 556 8.23 21.78 -15.10
C PHE A 556 7.47 22.55 -16.19
N ILE A 557 6.81 21.84 -17.11
CA ILE A 557 6.05 22.43 -18.21
C ILE A 557 4.57 22.54 -17.84
N PHE A 558 3.99 21.46 -17.33
CA PHE A 558 2.57 21.32 -17.03
C PHE A 558 2.32 21.19 -15.54
N PRO A 559 1.29 21.86 -15.01
CA PRO A 559 0.84 21.60 -13.65
C PRO A 559 0.42 20.15 -13.48
N LEU A 560 0.84 19.51 -12.39
CA LEU A 560 0.42 18.15 -12.06
C LEU A 560 0.22 18.03 -10.56
N HIS A 561 -0.85 17.35 -10.16
CA HIS A 561 -1.12 17.13 -8.74
C HIS A 561 -0.04 16.24 -8.13
N ARG A 562 0.44 16.59 -6.93
CA ARG A 562 1.66 15.97 -6.42
C ARG A 562 1.53 14.49 -6.12
N VAL A 563 0.45 14.08 -5.47
CA VAL A 563 0.20 12.65 -5.18
C VAL A 563 0.00 11.86 -6.48
N LEU A 564 -0.55 12.52 -7.51
CA LEU A 564 -0.75 11.90 -8.81
C LEU A 564 0.60 11.66 -9.50
N TYR A 565 1.52 12.64 -9.48
CA TYR A 565 2.88 12.44 -10.01
C TYR A 565 3.62 11.29 -9.32
N LEU A 566 3.58 11.20 -7.98
CA LEU A 566 4.22 10.09 -7.26
C LEU A 566 3.61 8.73 -7.64
N THR A 567 2.28 8.67 -7.75
CA THR A 567 1.57 7.46 -8.16
C THR A 567 1.96 7.04 -9.57
N LEU A 568 2.00 8.00 -10.50
CA LEU A 568 2.41 7.77 -11.88
C LEU A 568 3.88 7.32 -11.95
N PHE A 569 4.79 7.94 -11.18
CA PHE A 569 6.20 7.54 -11.11
C PHE A 569 6.37 6.06 -10.72
N VAL A 570 5.62 5.57 -9.72
CA VAL A 570 5.63 4.15 -9.33
C VAL A 570 5.03 3.26 -10.44
N LEU A 571 3.91 3.67 -11.04
CA LEU A 571 3.25 2.91 -12.12
C LEU A 571 4.13 2.79 -13.37
N VAL A 572 4.87 3.83 -13.70
CA VAL A 572 5.85 3.85 -14.81
C VAL A 572 6.94 2.80 -14.58
N ASN A 573 7.50 2.73 -13.37
CA ASN A 573 8.53 1.76 -13.02
C ASN A 573 7.99 0.32 -13.11
N PHE A 574 6.78 0.10 -12.58
CA PHE A 574 6.09 -1.17 -12.71
C PHE A 574 5.86 -1.57 -14.18
N TRP A 575 5.37 -0.64 -15.00
CA TRP A 575 5.14 -0.87 -16.43
C TRP A 575 6.44 -1.20 -17.17
N SER A 576 7.50 -0.44 -16.90
CA SER A 576 8.81 -0.65 -17.52
C SER A 576 9.38 -2.03 -17.21
N ILE A 577 9.11 -2.59 -16.03
CA ILE A 577 9.47 -3.98 -15.70
C ILE A 577 8.58 -4.96 -16.46
N PHE A 578 7.28 -4.73 -16.46
CA PHE A 578 6.29 -5.65 -17.05
C PHE A 578 6.48 -5.87 -18.55
N ILE A 579 6.82 -4.83 -19.31
CA ILE A 579 7.07 -4.97 -20.77
C ILE A 579 8.32 -5.81 -21.11
N HIS A 580 9.19 -6.11 -20.14
CA HIS A 580 10.40 -6.93 -20.33
C HIS A 580 10.20 -8.41 -19.93
N ASP A 581 8.97 -8.86 -19.67
CA ASP A 581 8.69 -10.25 -19.31
C ASP A 581 8.85 -11.26 -20.48
N SER A 582 9.23 -10.81 -21.68
CA SER A 582 9.38 -11.62 -22.90
C SER A 582 8.15 -12.45 -23.29
N ASP A 583 6.97 -12.10 -22.76
CA ASP A 583 5.75 -12.86 -23.00
C ASP A 583 5.03 -12.40 -24.27
N MET A 584 4.57 -13.36 -25.08
CA MET A 584 3.98 -13.15 -26.40
C MET A 584 2.47 -13.45 -26.39
N ILE A 585 1.75 -12.85 -25.44
CA ILE A 585 0.28 -12.94 -25.38
C ILE A 585 -0.33 -12.13 -26.54
N THR A 586 -0.91 -12.83 -27.52
CA THR A 586 -1.54 -12.24 -28.71
C THR A 586 -3.04 -12.59 -28.78
N GLY A 587 -3.81 -11.84 -29.57
CA GLY A 587 -5.23 -12.06 -29.83
C GLY A 587 -6.21 -11.35 -28.89
N HIS A 588 -5.77 -10.33 -28.15
CA HIS A 588 -6.63 -9.56 -27.23
C HIS A 588 -6.93 -8.16 -27.76
N ALA A 589 -8.11 -7.63 -27.44
CA ALA A 589 -8.63 -6.39 -28.06
C ALA A 589 -7.72 -5.15 -27.90
N PHE A 590 -6.90 -5.10 -26.86
CA PHE A 590 -6.02 -3.96 -26.57
C PHE A 590 -4.64 -4.03 -27.24
N GLU A 591 -4.27 -5.14 -27.87
CA GLU A 591 -2.96 -5.33 -28.49
C GLU A 591 -2.69 -4.31 -29.61
N LYS A 592 -3.73 -3.78 -30.24
CA LYS A 592 -3.57 -2.80 -31.33
C LYS A 592 -3.30 -1.39 -30.84
N VAL A 593 -3.51 -1.12 -29.55
CA VAL A 593 -3.44 0.22 -28.95
C VAL A 593 -2.32 0.29 -27.93
N ILE A 594 -2.19 -0.72 -27.06
CA ILE A 594 -1.24 -0.76 -25.96
C ILE A 594 0.05 -1.47 -26.40
N ASN A 595 1.19 -0.82 -26.19
CA ASN A 595 2.52 -1.39 -26.39
C ASN A 595 2.88 -2.27 -25.19
N GLY A 596 2.43 -3.52 -25.23
CA GLY A 596 2.65 -4.52 -24.17
C GLY A 596 3.95 -5.34 -24.33
N PRO A 597 4.13 -6.37 -23.48
CA PRO A 597 5.34 -7.22 -23.48
C PRO A 597 5.65 -7.84 -24.85
N ALA A 598 4.62 -8.24 -25.60
CA ALA A 598 4.79 -8.84 -26.92
C ALA A 598 5.41 -7.86 -27.93
N HIS A 599 5.02 -6.58 -27.89
CA HIS A 599 5.56 -5.56 -28.80
C HIS A 599 7.03 -5.27 -28.48
N HIS A 600 7.35 -5.13 -27.19
CA HIS A 600 8.71 -4.87 -26.73
C HIS A 600 9.63 -6.08 -26.93
N THR A 601 9.10 -7.30 -26.84
CA THR A 601 9.83 -8.52 -27.20
C THR A 601 10.22 -8.50 -28.68
N LEU A 602 9.30 -8.14 -29.57
CA LEU A 602 9.63 -7.95 -30.99
C LEU A 602 10.65 -6.82 -31.19
N HIS A 603 10.56 -5.74 -30.41
CA HIS A 603 11.55 -4.68 -30.44
C HIS A 603 12.97 -5.21 -30.11
N HIS A 604 13.13 -6.04 -29.08
CA HIS A 604 14.42 -6.67 -28.75
C HIS A 604 14.92 -7.69 -29.79
N LEU A 605 14.03 -8.27 -30.60
CA LEU A 605 14.39 -9.21 -31.66
C LEU A 605 14.75 -8.54 -32.99
N TYR A 606 14.05 -7.46 -33.36
CA TYR A 606 14.16 -6.80 -34.67
C TYR A 606 14.84 -5.42 -34.62
N PHE A 607 14.98 -4.82 -33.43
CA PHE A 607 15.60 -3.52 -33.10
C PHE A 607 14.95 -2.28 -33.75
N THR A 608 14.19 -2.44 -34.83
CA THR A 608 13.75 -1.34 -35.70
C THR A 608 12.26 -0.99 -35.56
N VAL A 609 11.56 -1.65 -34.64
CA VAL A 609 10.09 -1.61 -34.52
C VAL A 609 9.65 -1.39 -33.08
N ASN A 610 8.45 -0.85 -32.86
CA ASN A 610 7.78 -0.73 -31.57
C ASN A 610 8.59 0.00 -30.47
N TYR A 611 9.01 1.24 -30.73
CA TYR A 611 9.78 2.06 -29.79
C TYR A 611 8.95 2.70 -28.66
N GLY A 612 7.62 2.75 -28.78
CA GLY A 612 6.74 3.38 -27.80
C GLY A 612 6.79 2.71 -26.42
N GLN A 613 6.41 3.45 -25.37
CA GLN A 613 6.48 2.94 -24.00
C GLN A 613 5.15 2.30 -23.58
N TYR A 614 4.03 3.01 -23.78
CA TYR A 614 2.70 2.58 -23.33
C TYR A 614 1.78 2.26 -24.50
N PHE A 615 1.90 3.01 -25.58
CA PHE A 615 0.95 2.96 -26.68
C PHE A 615 1.65 2.78 -28.02
N THR A 616 0.88 2.34 -29.01
CA THR A 616 1.37 2.03 -30.36
C THR A 616 1.17 3.18 -31.36
N TRP A 617 0.48 4.26 -30.97
CA TRP A 617 0.10 5.34 -31.89
C TRP A 617 1.34 6.06 -32.47
N ALA A 618 2.36 6.31 -31.65
CA ALA A 618 3.59 6.97 -32.09
C ALA A 618 4.36 6.10 -33.09
N ASP A 619 4.40 4.78 -32.84
CA ASP A 619 4.98 3.81 -33.78
C ASP A 619 4.20 3.73 -35.10
N ARG A 620 2.86 3.77 -35.03
CA ARG A 620 2.02 3.76 -36.23
C ARG A 620 2.24 5.02 -37.07
N TRP A 621 2.30 6.17 -36.42
CA TRP A 621 2.55 7.45 -37.08
C TRP A 621 3.96 7.54 -37.64
N GLY A 622 4.96 7.08 -36.88
CA GLY A 622 6.36 7.11 -37.27
C GLY A 622 6.82 5.95 -38.16
N GLY A 623 5.92 5.07 -38.58
CA GLY A 623 6.18 3.94 -39.48
C GLY A 623 7.02 2.81 -38.89
N SER A 624 7.09 2.70 -37.57
CA SER A 624 7.85 1.68 -36.83
C SER A 624 6.97 0.62 -36.18
N TYR A 625 5.65 0.64 -36.41
CA TYR A 625 4.74 -0.32 -35.83
C TYR A 625 4.86 -1.72 -36.44
N ARG A 626 5.02 -2.74 -35.59
CA ARG A 626 4.91 -4.15 -35.96
C ARG A 626 3.95 -4.88 -35.04
N GLN A 627 2.89 -5.42 -35.63
CA GLN A 627 1.88 -6.20 -34.91
C GLN A 627 2.49 -7.50 -34.34
N PRO A 628 2.26 -7.80 -33.06
CA PRO A 628 2.58 -9.11 -32.49
C PRO A 628 1.70 -10.20 -33.06
N GLU A 629 2.32 -11.29 -33.49
CA GLU A 629 1.67 -12.50 -33.97
C GLU A 629 2.24 -13.71 -33.22
N SER A 630 1.41 -14.73 -32.96
CA SER A 630 1.83 -15.96 -32.31
C SER A 630 2.89 -16.73 -33.11
N SER A 631 2.95 -16.51 -34.43
CA SER A 631 3.98 -17.03 -35.33
C SER A 631 5.38 -16.47 -35.05
N LEU A 632 5.47 -15.31 -34.39
CA LEU A 632 6.71 -14.61 -34.07
C LEU A 632 7.18 -14.87 -32.62
N ASP A 633 6.53 -15.77 -31.89
CA ASP A 633 6.87 -16.09 -30.51
C ASP A 633 8.22 -16.85 -30.43
N PRO A 634 9.25 -16.31 -29.73
CA PRO A 634 10.54 -16.98 -29.61
C PRO A 634 10.44 -18.32 -28.86
N LEU A 635 9.36 -18.59 -28.12
CA LEU A 635 9.12 -19.89 -27.51
C LEU A 635 8.95 -21.01 -28.55
N LEU A 636 8.59 -20.69 -29.80
CA LEU A 636 8.53 -21.66 -30.89
C LEU A 636 9.91 -22.24 -31.21
N GLU A 637 10.97 -21.43 -31.14
CA GLU A 637 12.35 -21.91 -31.31
C GLU A 637 12.73 -22.89 -30.18
N VAL A 638 12.34 -22.60 -28.94
CA VAL A 638 12.55 -23.49 -27.79
C VAL A 638 11.86 -24.84 -28.01
N LYS A 639 10.58 -24.80 -28.38
CA LYS A 639 9.79 -26.02 -28.63
C LYS A 639 10.35 -26.85 -29.79
N ALA A 640 10.80 -26.21 -30.86
CA ALA A 640 11.41 -26.89 -31.99
C ALA A 640 12.75 -27.56 -31.63
N LEU A 641 13.53 -26.97 -30.72
CA LEU A 641 14.76 -27.57 -30.21
C LEU A 641 14.49 -28.75 -29.28
N ASP A 642 13.49 -28.64 -28.39
CA ASP A 642 13.10 -29.72 -27.50
C ASP A 642 12.53 -30.92 -28.29
N ALA A 643 11.77 -30.66 -29.37
CA ALA A 643 11.26 -31.69 -30.28
C ALA A 643 12.37 -32.41 -31.09
N LYS A 644 13.56 -31.81 -31.24
CA LYS A 644 14.71 -32.46 -31.90
C LYS A 644 15.56 -33.31 -30.94
N LYS A 645 15.39 -33.14 -29.62
CA LYS A 645 16.13 -33.89 -28.59
C LYS A 645 15.39 -35.13 -28.11
N ASN A 646 14.08 -35.16 -28.27
CA ASN A 646 13.21 -36.33 -28.07
C ASN A 646 13.09 -37.11 -29.39
#